data_AF-A0A7Y5MQ62-F1
#
_entry.id   AF-A0A7Y5MQ62-F1
#
_cell.length_a   1.000
_cell.length_b   1.000
_cell.length_c   1.000
_cell.angle_alpha   90.00
_cell.angle_beta   90.00
_cell.angle_gamma   90.00
#
_symmetry.space_group_name_H-M   'P 1'
#
loop_
_entity.id
_entity.type
_entity.pdbx_description
1 polymer ?
#
loop_
_entity_poly.entity_id
_entity_poly.type
_entity_poly.pdbx_seq_one_letter_code
_entity_poly.pdbx_strand_id
1 'polypeptide(L)'
;MVYIGAIVSRQPPGREECADGKFTTSVNPGRCSRHGGVALPNCMKAKRRPTKEAQFRRDAAAAPKVIIIRNPNQSEEVAPASIPKSVRPKYEGRCRFRNKVCRELDEKYMKLRALAYDKGIVDDNFAPGVQPKTLQQRIGHLLRDINTGILSITIKEDAGTIAYLKRKLVELENYINNPVELPAPAASLPPSLKPITKQEKEAPGPESAFPPGHPLHDVEKDIPYRLAYDAHRGTSFSPEVRAKQEIEGHISYMTQLYNELSAGRTPEQLRILDAEFSVFRKRYSERRRAILQRRTGIMSMMITGGSNFPTRQQNKRKDADHKAYGEFIAWEEKALARIRKNGDIYPERKSKQPIRSGSSTAIQQLTEKLQKLESSQERMKLANQIIRSGKDVTARLMAEVGLSEAQAIELQKPDFAGRTGFADYQLTNNNAEIRRTRQRLEAEKQNQEARAEGGEKRLDFNGGYILENIEENRLQIFFDSIPPVSLRDKLKSRGFRWAPSNQAWQRQLTNDARQAAIAILEISLPKAVSAPTASLPPSMKQNTSRATGIDLIPIQAISIRRVWFQNRATPYSERSVENIVQAVKAGAFRWSQLDPVILWAGADGKLYMLSGHSRLEAFNRLCRAGAVVDGRNFCEIPAKIEANISLEEAKRIALESNTLSTKETELERAEYYRAMRMQGRDADKDAKRLEGDNWSTIIALSYLNPSGKTYTALQALERADATSKGNIRTIARWIGNARAKYGLLTNFHEDELYTWLVDNLGYGTRQGQISNERDFNNRLASIINRRSTFGRLEDSLNIAANVTLSPVEAQYNQQLAEASETVKALQKQLDEKIREYRSRNATENQILELTAPISAQLTRARIEYQNLLQKKGDIAQYAKQEVNLFANLSGHRPRHKHLTA
;
A
#
# COMPACT_ATOMS: atom_id res chain seq x y z
N MET A 1 -39.43 10.97 59.47
CA MET A 1 -40.52 11.97 59.35
C MET A 1 -40.41 12.52 57.93
N VAL A 2 -41.39 12.45 56.99
CA VAL A 2 -42.86 12.71 57.02
C VAL A 2 -43.13 14.21 57.14
N TYR A 3 -43.94 14.89 56.32
CA TYR A 3 -44.91 14.53 55.24
C TYR A 3 -44.21 14.24 53.87
N ILE A 4 -44.78 13.76 52.74
CA ILE A 4 -46.13 13.65 52.09
C ILE A 4 -46.53 14.84 51.15
N GLY A 5 -46.85 14.52 49.87
CA GLY A 5 -47.44 15.41 48.84
C GLY A 5 -47.68 14.68 47.50
N ALA A 6 -48.85 14.87 46.83
CA ALA A 6 -49.29 14.06 45.66
C ALA A 6 -50.34 14.79 44.76
N ILE A 7 -50.88 14.08 43.74
CA ILE A 7 -52.18 14.26 43.00
C ILE A 7 -52.13 14.62 41.47
N VAL A 8 -52.56 13.64 40.63
CA VAL A 8 -53.49 13.68 39.43
C VAL A 8 -53.24 14.73 38.32
N SER A 9 -53.22 14.49 36.99
CA SER A 9 -53.73 13.43 36.04
C SER A 9 -52.87 13.45 34.72
N ARG A 10 -53.13 12.80 33.55
CA ARG A 10 -54.29 12.15 32.85
C ARG A 10 -53.85 10.90 32.04
N GLN A 11 -54.81 10.25 31.35
CA GLN A 11 -54.68 9.05 30.51
C GLN A 11 -54.26 9.32 29.05
N PRO A 12 -53.92 8.26 28.29
CA PRO A 12 -54.85 7.80 27.24
C PRO A 12 -55.23 6.29 27.33
N PRO A 13 -56.30 5.83 26.65
CA PRO A 13 -56.70 4.42 26.55
C PRO A 13 -55.85 3.64 25.51
N GLY A 14 -55.88 2.30 25.41
CA GLY A 14 -56.65 1.30 26.18
C GLY A 14 -57.42 0.33 25.27
N ARG A 15 -57.05 -0.96 25.26
CA ARG A 15 -57.85 -2.11 24.79
C ARG A 15 -57.20 -3.45 25.16
N GLU A 16 -57.82 -4.18 26.10
CA GLU A 16 -57.73 -5.64 26.28
C GLU A 16 -58.50 -6.39 25.16
N GLU A 17 -58.55 -7.73 25.01
CA GLU A 17 -57.84 -8.91 25.57
C GLU A 17 -57.70 -9.97 24.42
N CYS A 18 -57.64 -11.32 24.49
CA CYS A 18 -57.74 -12.43 25.49
C CYS A 18 -56.90 -13.60 24.89
N ALA A 19 -56.00 -14.30 25.59
CA ALA A 19 -56.15 -15.37 26.60
C ALA A 19 -56.37 -16.80 26.04
N ASP A 20 -55.70 -17.78 26.68
CA ASP A 20 -55.77 -19.26 26.54
C ASP A 20 -55.48 -19.95 25.16
N GLY A 21 -54.94 -21.19 25.12
CA GLY A 21 -54.31 -21.97 26.19
C GLY A 21 -53.90 -23.43 25.87
N LYS A 22 -52.60 -23.77 26.10
CA LYS A 22 -52.00 -25.10 26.41
C LYS A 22 -51.92 -26.23 25.34
N PHE A 23 -50.94 -27.15 25.56
CA PHE A 23 -50.79 -28.54 25.06
C PHE A 23 -50.62 -28.79 23.52
N THR A 24 -49.81 -29.73 22.99
CA THR A 24 -48.54 -30.39 23.41
C THR A 24 -47.90 -31.16 22.23
N THR A 25 -46.57 -31.32 22.21
CA THR A 25 -45.81 -32.36 21.44
C THR A 25 -45.94 -32.29 19.88
N SER A 26 -45.14 -32.95 19.02
CA SER A 26 -43.99 -33.86 19.18
C SER A 26 -43.02 -33.78 17.95
N VAL A 27 -41.76 -34.21 18.11
CA VAL A 27 -40.88 -34.90 17.11
C VAL A 27 -40.68 -34.28 15.69
N ASN A 28 -39.46 -33.79 15.42
CA ASN A 28 -38.42 -34.35 14.50
C ASN A 28 -38.82 -35.06 13.16
N PRO A 29 -37.90 -35.25 12.20
CA PRO A 29 -36.94 -34.33 11.56
C PRO A 29 -36.91 -34.50 10.02
N GLY A 30 -35.85 -34.01 9.35
CA GLY A 30 -35.24 -34.76 8.24
C GLY A 30 -35.49 -34.23 6.81
N ARG A 31 -34.39 -33.94 6.09
CA ARG A 31 -34.40 -33.63 4.65
C ARG A 31 -33.28 -34.39 3.93
N CYS A 32 -33.63 -35.46 3.23
CA CYS A 32 -32.77 -36.27 2.37
C CYS A 32 -33.64 -37.08 1.38
N SER A 33 -33.17 -37.59 0.24
CA SER A 33 -32.05 -37.23 -0.66
C SER A 33 -32.10 -38.18 -1.87
N ARG A 34 -31.43 -37.85 -3.00
CA ARG A 34 -31.25 -38.73 -4.19
C ARG A 34 -32.58 -39.12 -4.91
N HIS A 35 -32.58 -39.85 -6.03
CA HIS A 35 -31.86 -39.72 -7.31
C HIS A 35 -32.61 -40.52 -8.39
N GLY A 36 -32.47 -40.14 -9.67
CA GLY A 36 -32.32 -41.11 -10.77
C GLY A 36 -33.57 -41.63 -11.51
N GLY A 37 -33.73 -41.16 -12.76
CA GLY A 37 -34.35 -41.92 -13.86
C GLY A 37 -35.89 -41.96 -13.95
N VAL A 38 -36.48 -42.42 -15.05
CA VAL A 38 -35.98 -42.63 -16.43
C VAL A 38 -37.20 -42.60 -17.40
N ALA A 39 -36.99 -42.13 -18.65
CA ALA A 39 -37.85 -42.31 -19.84
C ALA A 39 -39.22 -41.59 -19.96
N LEU A 40 -39.69 -41.58 -21.22
CA LEU A 40 -40.93 -41.06 -21.84
C LEU A 40 -41.83 -42.29 -22.21
N PRO A 41 -43.02 -42.22 -22.88
CA PRO A 41 -43.62 -41.08 -23.60
C PRO A 41 -45.18 -40.91 -23.60
N ASN A 42 -45.63 -39.86 -24.30
CA ASN A 42 -46.85 -39.75 -25.15
C ASN A 42 -48.28 -39.46 -24.59
N CYS A 43 -48.93 -38.52 -25.32
CA CYS A 43 -50.33 -38.49 -25.79
C CYS A 43 -51.53 -37.97 -24.95
N MET A 44 -51.91 -36.71 -25.28
CA MET A 44 -53.21 -36.30 -25.87
C MET A 44 -54.44 -35.87 -25.01
N LYS A 45 -55.20 -34.93 -25.62
CA LYS A 45 -56.57 -34.44 -25.34
C LYS A 45 -56.74 -33.65 -24.02
N ALA A 46 -56.99 -32.32 -23.95
CA ALA A 46 -57.55 -31.26 -24.83
C ALA A 46 -59.07 -31.00 -24.73
N LYS A 47 -59.43 -29.75 -24.36
CA LYS A 47 -60.69 -28.95 -24.46
C LYS A 47 -60.46 -27.67 -23.60
N ARG A 48 -60.94 -26.44 -23.88
CA ARG A 48 -61.83 -25.87 -24.91
C ARG A 48 -61.46 -24.39 -25.22
N ARG A 49 -61.80 -23.92 -26.44
CA ARG A 49 -62.01 -22.51 -26.88
C ARG A 49 -63.56 -22.25 -26.92
N PRO A 50 -64.16 -21.08 -27.30
CA PRO A 50 -63.72 -19.92 -28.13
C PRO A 50 -63.95 -18.54 -27.43
N THR A 51 -64.02 -17.32 -28.00
CA THR A 51 -64.38 -16.70 -29.33
C THR A 51 -63.43 -15.54 -29.71
N LYS A 52 -62.95 -15.42 -30.97
CA LYS A 52 -63.43 -14.60 -32.14
C LYS A 52 -63.31 -13.06 -31.95
N GLU A 53 -63.05 -12.22 -32.97
CA GLU A 53 -63.20 -12.29 -34.45
C GLU A 53 -61.97 -11.64 -35.19
N ALA A 54 -61.51 -12.12 -36.37
CA ALA A 54 -61.62 -11.52 -37.73
C ALA A 54 -60.61 -10.38 -38.11
N GLN A 55 -60.05 -10.21 -39.34
CA GLN A 55 -60.09 -11.00 -40.60
C GLN A 55 -58.95 -10.62 -41.62
N PHE A 56 -58.47 -11.62 -42.41
CA PHE A 56 -58.04 -11.59 -43.85
C PHE A 56 -56.67 -11.05 -44.40
N ARG A 57 -55.96 -11.98 -45.11
CA ARG A 57 -55.23 -11.88 -46.42
C ARG A 57 -53.99 -10.94 -46.57
N ARG A 58 -53.03 -11.17 -47.50
CA ARG A 58 -52.44 -12.36 -48.21
C ARG A 58 -51.13 -11.90 -48.90
N ASP A 59 -50.30 -12.84 -49.35
CA ASP A 59 -48.98 -12.59 -49.99
C ASP A 59 -49.05 -12.17 -51.48
N ALA A 60 -48.08 -11.38 -51.97
CA ALA A 60 -47.21 -11.68 -53.16
C ALA A 60 -46.48 -10.46 -53.80
N ALA A 61 -45.14 -10.60 -53.95
CA ALA A 61 -44.25 -10.27 -55.10
C ALA A 61 -44.13 -8.85 -55.75
N ALA A 62 -42.92 -8.67 -56.36
CA ALA A 62 -42.52 -7.75 -57.45
C ALA A 62 -42.06 -6.29 -57.15
N ALA A 63 -41.25 -5.76 -58.08
CA ALA A 63 -40.65 -4.42 -58.17
C ALA A 63 -40.80 -3.91 -59.64
N PRO A 64 -40.47 -2.65 -60.08
CA PRO A 64 -39.17 -1.97 -59.90
C PRO A 64 -39.25 -0.41 -59.75
N LYS A 65 -38.25 0.33 -60.29
CA LYS A 65 -37.92 1.77 -60.05
C LYS A 65 -38.55 2.77 -61.05
N VAL A 66 -38.70 4.05 -60.65
CA VAL A 66 -38.49 5.34 -61.38
C VAL A 66 -38.84 6.48 -60.37
N ILE A 67 -38.01 7.47 -59.99
CA ILE A 67 -37.30 8.61 -60.65
C ILE A 67 -38.14 9.94 -60.66
N ILE A 68 -37.49 11.07 -60.28
CA ILE A 68 -37.91 12.51 -60.39
C ILE A 68 -38.99 13.05 -59.38
N ILE A 69 -39.09 14.34 -58.97
CA ILE A 69 -38.11 15.40 -58.55
C ILE A 69 -38.80 16.63 -57.85
N ARG A 70 -38.14 17.34 -56.89
CA ARG A 70 -38.38 18.75 -56.40
C ARG A 70 -39.74 19.09 -55.70
N ASN A 71 -39.95 20.16 -54.88
CA ASN A 71 -39.09 21.12 -54.12
C ASN A 71 -39.82 21.57 -52.78
N PRO A 72 -39.83 22.82 -52.21
CA PRO A 72 -39.66 23.00 -50.73
C PRO A 72 -40.74 23.82 -49.96
N ASN A 73 -40.73 23.78 -48.61
CA ASN A 73 -40.67 24.97 -47.70
C ASN A 73 -40.87 24.68 -46.19
N GLN A 74 -40.42 25.63 -45.36
CA GLN A 74 -40.85 26.00 -43.97
C GLN A 74 -40.56 25.10 -42.74
N SER A 75 -39.48 25.50 -42.01
CA SER A 75 -39.42 25.95 -40.58
C SER A 75 -40.07 25.19 -39.40
N GLU A 76 -39.25 24.94 -38.37
CA GLU A 76 -39.47 25.12 -36.89
C GLU A 76 -40.62 24.36 -36.18
N GLU A 77 -40.51 23.86 -34.93
CA GLU A 77 -39.38 23.50 -34.04
C GLU A 77 -39.89 22.49 -32.95
N VAL A 78 -39.20 22.34 -31.81
CA VAL A 78 -39.54 21.50 -30.61
C VAL A 78 -39.21 19.99 -30.70
N ALA A 79 -38.80 19.41 -29.56
CA ALA A 79 -38.31 18.04 -29.36
C ALA A 79 -38.68 17.53 -27.94
N PRO A 80 -38.19 16.37 -27.40
CA PRO A 80 -37.52 15.20 -28.02
C PRO A 80 -38.07 13.82 -27.56
N ALA A 81 -38.21 12.81 -28.46
CA ALA A 81 -38.56 11.44 -28.03
C ALA A 81 -38.12 10.26 -28.96
N SER A 82 -36.81 9.97 -29.02
CA SER A 82 -36.21 8.64 -29.30
C SER A 82 -36.31 7.99 -30.72
N ILE A 83 -35.37 7.04 -31.00
CA ILE A 83 -35.35 6.07 -32.14
C ILE A 83 -35.06 6.72 -33.54
N PRO A 84 -34.48 6.07 -34.59
CA PRO A 84 -33.83 4.74 -34.74
C PRO A 84 -32.36 4.75 -35.23
N LYS A 85 -31.77 3.56 -35.40
CA LYS A 85 -30.46 3.31 -36.05
C LYS A 85 -30.54 3.37 -37.60
N SER A 86 -30.63 4.53 -38.25
CA SER A 86 -30.65 4.57 -39.73
C SER A 86 -30.07 5.79 -40.45
N VAL A 87 -29.14 6.55 -39.85
CA VAL A 87 -28.31 7.51 -40.61
C VAL A 87 -26.82 7.23 -40.35
N ARG A 88 -26.17 6.51 -41.29
CA ARG A 88 -24.74 6.68 -41.54
C ARG A 88 -24.59 7.56 -42.77
N PRO A 89 -23.93 8.72 -42.69
CA PRO A 89 -23.51 9.44 -43.89
C PRO A 89 -22.62 8.52 -44.74
N LYS A 90 -23.00 8.28 -46.01
CA LYS A 90 -22.13 7.61 -46.98
C LYS A 90 -20.98 8.54 -47.34
N TYR A 91 -19.84 8.41 -46.67
CA TYR A 91 -18.65 9.20 -47.00
C TYR A 91 -17.69 8.47 -47.94
N GLU A 92 -17.81 8.74 -49.24
CA GLU A 92 -16.90 8.23 -50.28
C GLU A 92 -15.59 9.04 -50.35
N GLY A 93 -14.92 9.23 -49.20
CA GLY A 93 -13.60 9.86 -49.09
C GLY A 93 -12.48 8.89 -49.50
N ARG A 94 -12.22 8.75 -50.80
CA ARG A 94 -11.16 7.87 -51.31
C ARG A 94 -9.76 8.36 -50.92
N CYS A 95 -9.11 7.67 -49.98
CA CYS A 95 -7.64 7.65 -49.92
C CYS A 95 -7.10 7.23 -51.30
N ARG A 96 -6.30 8.08 -51.95
CA ARG A 96 -5.77 7.83 -53.30
C ARG A 96 -4.87 6.59 -53.37
N PHE A 97 -4.22 6.21 -52.27
CA PHE A 97 -3.45 4.98 -52.16
C PHE A 97 -4.29 3.84 -51.58
N ARG A 98 -4.44 2.75 -52.35
CA ARG A 98 -5.08 1.48 -51.93
C ARG A 98 -4.21 0.65 -50.96
N ASN A 99 -3.38 1.29 -50.13
CA ASN A 99 -2.46 0.60 -49.22
C ASN A 99 -3.16 0.25 -47.88
N LYS A 100 -2.77 -0.87 -47.27
CA LYS A 100 -3.29 -1.38 -45.98
C LYS A 100 -3.14 -0.34 -44.86
N VAL A 101 -2.00 0.35 -44.84
CA VAL A 101 -1.67 1.42 -43.87
C VAL A 101 -2.76 2.50 -43.82
N CYS A 102 -3.28 2.96 -44.97
CA CYS A 102 -4.32 3.99 -45.02
C CYS A 102 -5.62 3.56 -44.32
N ARG A 103 -6.00 2.27 -44.43
CA ARG A 103 -7.19 1.73 -43.74
C ARG A 103 -7.00 1.65 -42.24
N GLU A 104 -5.82 1.21 -41.78
CA GLU A 104 -5.51 1.11 -40.35
C GLU A 104 -5.42 2.49 -39.68
N LEU A 105 -4.94 3.52 -40.38
CA LEU A 105 -4.95 4.90 -39.89
C LEU A 105 -6.36 5.49 -39.83
N ASP A 106 -7.21 5.22 -40.83
CA ASP A 106 -8.61 5.67 -40.82
C ASP A 106 -9.42 4.98 -39.70
N GLU A 107 -9.22 3.68 -39.50
CA GLU A 107 -9.86 2.95 -38.40
C GLU A 107 -9.41 3.45 -37.01
N LYS A 108 -8.12 3.82 -36.85
CA LYS A 108 -7.61 4.48 -35.62
C LYS A 108 -8.27 5.84 -35.41
N TYR A 109 -8.38 6.67 -36.46
CA TYR A 109 -9.08 7.96 -36.39
C TYR A 109 -10.56 7.80 -36.02
N MET A 110 -11.28 6.87 -36.67
CA MET A 110 -12.71 6.65 -36.40
C MET A 110 -12.96 6.24 -34.94
N LYS A 111 -12.05 5.47 -34.32
CA LYS A 111 -12.12 5.12 -32.89
C LYS A 111 -11.88 6.33 -31.98
N LEU A 112 -11.00 7.25 -32.36
CA LEU A 112 -10.77 8.50 -31.62
C LEU A 112 -11.94 9.49 -31.78
N ARG A 113 -12.56 9.60 -32.97
CA ARG A 113 -13.79 10.38 -33.17
C ARG A 113 -14.94 9.82 -32.35
N ALA A 114 -15.15 8.50 -32.36
CA ALA A 114 -16.19 7.85 -31.56
C ALA A 114 -15.99 8.08 -30.05
N LEU A 115 -14.75 8.03 -29.56
CA LEU A 115 -14.45 8.32 -28.15
C LEU A 115 -14.64 9.80 -27.78
N ALA A 116 -14.36 10.73 -28.69
CA ALA A 116 -14.65 12.15 -28.47
C ALA A 116 -16.16 12.44 -28.43
N TYR A 117 -16.94 11.78 -29.28
CA TYR A 117 -18.40 11.90 -29.36
C TYR A 117 -19.11 11.27 -28.15
N ASP A 118 -18.72 10.06 -27.75
CA ASP A 118 -19.22 9.37 -26.53
C ASP A 118 -18.96 10.17 -25.23
N LYS A 119 -18.03 11.14 -25.30
CA LYS A 119 -17.69 12.08 -24.24
C LYS A 119 -18.31 13.48 -24.40
N GLY A 120 -19.13 13.72 -25.42
CA GLY A 120 -19.74 15.03 -25.67
C GLY A 120 -18.74 16.15 -25.99
N ILE A 121 -17.50 15.80 -26.36
CA ILE A 121 -16.44 16.76 -26.70
C ILE A 121 -16.67 17.34 -28.10
N VAL A 122 -17.34 16.58 -28.97
CA VAL A 122 -17.79 16.95 -30.31
C VAL A 122 -19.17 16.34 -30.59
N ASP A 123 -20.00 16.98 -31.41
CA ASP A 123 -21.25 16.38 -31.91
C ASP A 123 -21.04 15.69 -33.27
N ASP A 124 -22.13 15.38 -33.98
CA ASP A 124 -22.05 14.79 -35.32
C ASP A 124 -21.89 15.83 -36.45
N ASN A 125 -22.08 17.13 -36.17
CA ASN A 125 -22.08 18.19 -37.16
C ASN A 125 -20.69 18.84 -37.30
N PHE A 126 -19.94 18.40 -38.30
CA PHE A 126 -18.82 19.21 -38.79
C PHE A 126 -19.34 20.61 -39.18
N ALA A 127 -18.79 21.66 -38.54
CA ALA A 127 -19.23 23.04 -38.74
C ALA A 127 -19.28 23.44 -40.23
N PRO A 128 -20.31 24.18 -40.66
CA PRO A 128 -20.62 24.33 -42.09
C PRO A 128 -19.56 25.13 -42.84
N GLY A 129 -19.01 24.52 -43.90
CA GLY A 129 -18.07 25.17 -44.81
C GLY A 129 -17.39 24.20 -45.77
N VAL A 130 -16.58 23.27 -45.25
CA VAL A 130 -15.85 22.29 -46.07
C VAL A 130 -15.87 20.91 -45.41
N GLN A 131 -16.61 19.98 -46.02
CA GLN A 131 -16.57 18.57 -45.64
C GLN A 131 -15.15 18.00 -45.89
N PRO A 132 -14.44 17.47 -44.87
CA PRO A 132 -13.02 17.11 -44.99
C PRO A 132 -12.84 15.80 -45.79
N LYS A 133 -12.20 15.90 -46.97
CA LYS A 133 -12.13 14.81 -47.96
C LYS A 133 -10.96 13.84 -47.74
N THR A 134 -9.93 14.22 -46.98
CA THR A 134 -8.78 13.35 -46.65
C THR A 134 -8.74 13.01 -45.17
N LEU A 135 -8.08 11.89 -44.82
CA LEU A 135 -7.88 11.48 -43.43
C LEU A 135 -7.14 12.55 -42.61
N GLN A 136 -6.16 13.21 -43.21
CA GLN A 136 -5.40 14.30 -42.58
C GLN A 136 -6.30 15.51 -42.28
N GLN A 137 -7.14 15.94 -43.23
CA GLN A 137 -8.14 16.99 -43.00
C GLN A 137 -9.13 16.61 -41.89
N ARG A 138 -9.52 15.33 -41.82
CA ARG A 138 -10.41 14.79 -40.78
C ARG A 138 -9.76 14.77 -39.38
N ILE A 139 -8.47 14.44 -39.30
CA ILE A 139 -7.66 14.54 -38.07
C ILE A 139 -7.50 15.99 -37.64
N GLY A 140 -7.03 16.87 -38.53
CA GLY A 140 -6.83 18.29 -38.27
C GLY A 140 -8.12 19.09 -38.03
N HIS A 141 -9.29 18.56 -38.42
CA HIS A 141 -10.59 19.09 -37.99
C HIS A 141 -10.90 18.65 -36.55
N LEU A 142 -10.86 17.35 -36.26
CA LEU A 142 -11.15 16.82 -34.92
C LEU A 142 -10.16 17.36 -33.85
N LEU A 143 -8.91 17.58 -34.22
CA LEU A 143 -7.94 18.29 -33.37
C LEU A 143 -8.32 19.75 -33.13
N ARG A 144 -8.86 20.46 -34.13
CA ARG A 144 -9.39 21.81 -33.93
C ARG A 144 -10.59 21.79 -33.01
N ASP A 145 -11.57 20.91 -33.23
CA ASP A 145 -12.79 20.83 -32.41
C ASP A 145 -12.46 20.56 -30.92
N ILE A 146 -11.54 19.62 -30.65
CA ILE A 146 -11.05 19.29 -29.30
C ILE A 146 -10.10 20.39 -28.73
N ASN A 147 -9.62 21.34 -29.56
CA ASN A 147 -8.82 22.50 -29.13
C ASN A 147 -9.65 23.78 -28.95
N THR A 148 -10.70 24.00 -29.74
CA THR A 148 -11.58 25.17 -29.67
C THR A 148 -12.71 25.01 -28.66
N GLY A 149 -13.11 23.78 -28.34
CA GLY A 149 -14.07 23.51 -27.26
C GLY A 149 -15.48 24.02 -27.54
N ILE A 150 -15.92 24.00 -28.80
CA ILE A 150 -17.17 24.65 -29.26
C ILE A 150 -18.46 24.10 -28.58
N LEU A 151 -18.38 22.97 -27.85
CA LEU A 151 -19.45 22.44 -27.01
C LEU A 151 -19.09 22.30 -25.51
N SER A 152 -17.91 22.76 -25.07
CA SER A 152 -17.39 22.52 -23.72
C SER A 152 -17.82 23.55 -22.66
N ILE A 153 -19.03 24.10 -22.76
CA ILE A 153 -19.60 25.02 -21.75
C ILE A 153 -20.22 24.25 -20.57
N THR A 154 -20.66 23.00 -20.75
CA THR A 154 -21.59 22.34 -19.83
C THR A 154 -21.09 21.03 -19.18
N ILE A 155 -19.87 20.54 -19.49
CA ILE A 155 -19.36 19.26 -18.94
C ILE A 155 -17.98 19.42 -18.30
N LYS A 156 -17.87 19.08 -17.01
CA LYS A 156 -16.60 18.96 -16.27
C LYS A 156 -15.92 17.61 -16.54
N GLU A 157 -15.35 17.43 -17.73
CA GLU A 157 -14.58 16.21 -18.09
C GLU A 157 -13.10 16.28 -17.65
N ASP A 158 -12.49 15.09 -17.53
CA ASP A 158 -11.10 14.92 -17.06
C ASP A 158 -10.08 15.38 -18.11
N ALA A 159 -9.20 16.32 -17.72
CA ALA A 159 -8.12 16.84 -18.55
C ALA A 159 -7.18 15.74 -19.09
N GLY A 160 -7.05 14.60 -18.39
CA GLY A 160 -6.29 13.45 -18.87
C GLY A 160 -6.86 12.85 -20.17
N THR A 161 -8.19 12.79 -20.31
CA THR A 161 -8.86 12.26 -21.52
C THR A 161 -8.63 13.18 -22.72
N ILE A 162 -8.76 14.50 -22.50
CA ILE A 162 -8.53 15.52 -23.54
C ILE A 162 -7.05 15.50 -23.99
N ALA A 163 -6.11 15.42 -23.04
CA ALA A 163 -4.68 15.30 -23.35
C ALA A 163 -4.35 14.01 -24.12
N TYR A 164 -4.96 12.88 -23.76
CA TYR A 164 -4.81 11.61 -24.46
C TYR A 164 -5.32 11.68 -25.91
N LEU A 165 -6.54 12.20 -26.14
CA LEU A 165 -7.11 12.36 -27.47
C LEU A 165 -6.25 13.27 -28.36
N LYS A 166 -5.84 14.44 -27.85
CA LYS A 166 -4.95 15.36 -28.59
C LYS A 166 -3.64 14.69 -28.97
N ARG A 167 -2.98 14.02 -28.01
CA ARG A 167 -1.73 13.28 -28.28
C ARG A 167 -1.91 12.20 -29.34
N LYS A 168 -2.97 11.38 -29.28
CA LYS A 168 -3.17 10.28 -30.24
C LYS A 168 -3.60 10.73 -31.62
N LEU A 169 -4.24 11.89 -31.76
CA LEU A 169 -4.49 12.50 -33.07
C LEU A 169 -3.22 13.13 -33.66
N VAL A 170 -2.38 13.80 -32.87
CA VAL A 170 -1.08 14.32 -33.34
C VAL A 170 -0.12 13.18 -33.71
N GLU A 171 -0.11 12.06 -32.98
CA GLU A 171 0.66 10.86 -33.36
C GLU A 171 0.18 10.27 -34.71
N LEU A 172 -1.12 10.34 -35.04
CA LEU A 172 -1.64 9.95 -36.36
C LEU A 172 -1.29 10.95 -37.47
N GLU A 173 -1.37 12.25 -37.18
CA GLU A 173 -1.03 13.32 -38.12
C GLU A 173 0.46 13.28 -38.51
N ASN A 174 1.34 13.12 -37.52
CA ASN A 174 2.77 12.96 -37.74
C ASN A 174 3.10 11.71 -38.58
N TYR A 175 2.38 10.60 -38.37
CA TYR A 175 2.56 9.38 -39.17
C TYR A 175 2.08 9.53 -40.62
N ILE A 176 1.12 10.43 -40.89
CA ILE A 176 0.66 10.75 -42.25
C ILE A 176 1.61 11.74 -42.94
N ASN A 177 2.17 12.70 -42.21
CA ASN A 177 3.11 13.69 -42.73
C ASN A 177 4.51 13.13 -43.00
N ASN A 178 5.03 12.31 -42.07
CA ASN A 178 6.35 11.69 -42.16
C ASN A 178 6.21 10.15 -42.22
N PRO A 179 5.67 9.58 -43.31
CA PRO A 179 5.71 8.14 -43.54
C PRO A 179 7.18 7.75 -43.79
N VAL A 180 7.79 7.01 -42.86
CA VAL A 180 9.19 6.58 -42.99
C VAL A 180 9.35 5.73 -44.25
N GLU A 181 10.16 6.20 -45.20
CA GLU A 181 10.41 5.49 -46.44
C GLU A 181 11.29 4.26 -46.20
N LEU A 182 10.80 3.10 -46.65
CA LEU A 182 11.63 1.93 -46.94
C LEU A 182 12.26 2.12 -48.34
N PRO A 183 13.44 1.53 -48.61
CA PRO A 183 14.11 1.68 -49.90
C PRO A 183 13.23 1.24 -51.09
N ALA A 184 13.36 1.98 -52.20
CA ALA A 184 12.52 1.87 -53.39
C ALA A 184 12.68 0.55 -54.18
N PRO A 185 11.70 0.16 -55.00
CA PRO A 185 11.52 -1.25 -55.41
C PRO A 185 12.17 -1.63 -56.75
N ALA A 186 12.59 -2.90 -56.85
CA ALA A 186 12.69 -3.60 -58.13
C ALA A 186 11.29 -4.04 -58.61
N ALA A 187 11.00 -3.95 -59.91
CA ALA A 187 9.65 -4.05 -60.45
C ALA A 187 9.38 -5.35 -61.23
N SER A 188 8.25 -6.01 -60.93
CA SER A 188 7.32 -6.58 -61.94
C SER A 188 6.09 -7.25 -61.29
N LEU A 189 5.04 -7.41 -62.09
CA LEU A 189 3.74 -8.07 -61.84
C LEU A 189 3.43 -8.92 -63.09
N PRO A 190 2.45 -9.85 -63.09
CA PRO A 190 1.71 -10.55 -62.02
C PRO A 190 1.99 -12.10 -62.17
N PRO A 191 1.14 -13.12 -61.87
CA PRO A 191 -0.24 -13.15 -61.36
C PRO A 191 -0.54 -14.10 -60.18
N SER A 192 -1.83 -14.14 -59.83
CA SER A 192 -2.46 -14.88 -58.73
C SER A 192 -2.32 -16.40 -58.80
N LEU A 193 -2.38 -17.08 -57.64
CA LEU A 193 -3.16 -18.32 -57.46
C LEU A 193 -3.38 -18.70 -55.98
N LYS A 194 -4.68 -18.74 -55.56
CA LYS A 194 -5.35 -19.66 -54.60
C LYS A 194 -4.76 -19.93 -53.18
N PRO A 195 -5.56 -20.48 -52.23
CA PRO A 195 -5.15 -20.58 -50.82
C PRO A 195 -4.25 -21.79 -50.54
N ILE A 196 -3.32 -21.64 -49.58
CA ILE A 196 -2.35 -22.67 -49.20
C ILE A 196 -2.68 -23.28 -47.83
N THR A 197 -2.65 -24.61 -47.78
CA THR A 197 -2.83 -25.42 -46.56
C THR A 197 -1.47 -25.68 -45.89
N LYS A 198 -1.45 -25.74 -44.55
CA LYS A 198 -0.41 -26.32 -43.67
C LYS A 198 0.94 -26.74 -44.31
N GLN A 199 2.01 -25.99 -44.04
CA GLN A 199 3.21 -26.46 -43.30
C GLN A 199 4.28 -25.36 -43.29
N GLU A 200 4.55 -24.77 -42.13
CA GLU A 200 5.69 -23.87 -41.94
C GLU A 200 6.93 -24.70 -41.55
N LYS A 201 7.96 -24.68 -42.40
CA LYS A 201 9.35 -24.82 -41.95
C LYS A 201 9.89 -23.41 -41.76
N GLU A 202 10.67 -23.20 -40.70
CA GLU A 202 11.19 -21.88 -40.35
C GLU A 202 12.20 -21.38 -41.40
N ALA A 203 11.89 -20.25 -42.04
CA ALA A 203 12.88 -19.44 -42.73
C ALA A 203 13.70 -18.64 -41.69
N PRO A 204 14.96 -18.28 -41.97
CA PRO A 204 15.73 -17.42 -41.07
C PRO A 204 14.98 -16.11 -40.80
N GLY A 205 14.77 -15.80 -39.52
CA GLY A 205 14.11 -14.56 -39.11
C GLY A 205 14.95 -13.32 -39.42
N PRO A 206 14.37 -12.11 -39.28
CA PRO A 206 15.10 -10.86 -39.48
C PRO A 206 16.34 -10.79 -38.57
N GLU A 207 17.41 -10.24 -39.12
CA GLU A 207 18.66 -9.99 -38.40
C GLU A 207 18.44 -8.97 -37.26
N SER A 208 19.07 -9.19 -36.11
CA SER A 208 18.74 -8.45 -34.90
C SER A 208 19.23 -7.00 -34.95
N ALA A 209 18.42 -6.07 -34.44
CA ALA A 209 18.71 -4.63 -34.47
C ALA A 209 19.89 -4.18 -33.57
N PHE A 210 20.49 -5.10 -32.81
CA PHE A 210 21.66 -4.85 -31.96
C PHE A 210 22.76 -5.87 -32.25
N PRO A 211 24.05 -5.48 -32.23
CA PRO A 211 25.15 -6.37 -32.58
C PRO A 211 25.30 -7.54 -31.58
N PRO A 212 25.86 -8.68 -32.03
CA PRO A 212 26.15 -9.81 -31.14
C PRO A 212 26.96 -9.38 -29.91
N GLY A 213 26.55 -9.86 -28.73
CA GLY A 213 27.15 -9.51 -27.44
C GLY A 213 26.51 -8.29 -26.74
N HIS A 214 25.69 -7.48 -27.43
CA HIS A 214 24.97 -6.38 -26.78
C HIS A 214 23.81 -6.91 -25.90
N PRO A 215 23.52 -6.32 -24.70
CA PRO A 215 22.44 -6.81 -23.81
C PRO A 215 21.02 -6.78 -24.40
N LEU A 216 20.81 -6.07 -25.51
CA LEU A 216 19.53 -6.02 -26.25
C LEU A 216 19.51 -6.89 -27.53
N HIS A 217 20.57 -7.63 -27.83
CA HIS A 217 20.59 -8.58 -28.97
C HIS A 217 19.46 -9.61 -28.83
N ASP A 218 18.74 -9.89 -29.92
CA ASP A 218 17.55 -10.77 -29.96
C ASP A 218 16.36 -10.33 -29.07
N VAL A 219 16.21 -9.03 -28.72
CA VAL A 219 15.11 -8.54 -27.87
C VAL A 219 13.72 -8.79 -28.45
N GLU A 220 13.59 -8.79 -29.77
CA GLU A 220 12.40 -9.19 -30.52
C GLU A 220 12.00 -10.67 -30.32
N LYS A 221 12.93 -11.53 -29.93
CA LYS A 221 12.69 -12.96 -29.64
C LYS A 221 12.29 -13.20 -28.16
N ASP A 222 12.27 -12.16 -27.32
CA ASP A 222 11.87 -12.27 -25.92
C ASP A 222 10.39 -12.65 -25.75
N ILE A 223 9.49 -12.26 -26.65
CA ILE A 223 8.05 -12.60 -26.58
C ILE A 223 7.62 -13.27 -27.89
N PRO A 224 7.40 -14.61 -27.91
CA PRO A 224 6.94 -15.30 -29.11
C PRO A 224 5.58 -14.78 -29.59
N TYR A 225 5.47 -14.41 -30.87
CA TYR A 225 4.25 -13.85 -31.46
C TYR A 225 3.00 -14.70 -31.19
N ARG A 226 3.12 -16.03 -31.32
CA ARG A 226 2.00 -16.96 -31.06
C ARG A 226 1.49 -16.91 -29.62
N LEU A 227 2.37 -16.66 -28.64
CA LEU A 227 1.98 -16.54 -27.23
C LEU A 227 1.25 -15.21 -26.96
N ALA A 228 1.75 -14.10 -27.53
CA ALA A 228 1.07 -12.81 -27.44
C ALA A 228 -0.27 -12.81 -28.20
N TYR A 229 -0.36 -13.55 -29.30
CA TYR A 229 -1.60 -13.80 -30.04
C TYR A 229 -2.63 -14.58 -29.22
N ASP A 230 -2.23 -15.74 -28.70
CA ASP A 230 -3.12 -16.59 -27.91
C ASP A 230 -3.56 -15.91 -26.61
N ALA A 231 -2.76 -15.00 -26.06
CA ALA A 231 -3.12 -14.15 -24.92
C ALA A 231 -4.23 -13.12 -25.23
N HIS A 232 -4.49 -12.82 -26.51
CA HIS A 232 -5.47 -11.80 -26.91
C HIS A 232 -6.65 -12.32 -27.73
N ARG A 233 -6.58 -13.52 -28.33
CA ARG A 233 -7.67 -14.11 -29.13
C ARG A 233 -9.00 -14.24 -28.37
N GLY A 234 -8.95 -14.39 -27.05
CA GLY A 234 -10.14 -14.46 -26.20
C GLY A 234 -10.70 -13.10 -25.75
N THR A 235 -9.93 -12.02 -25.89
CA THR A 235 -10.24 -10.71 -25.29
C THR A 235 -10.28 -9.55 -26.28
N SER A 236 -9.94 -9.76 -27.56
CA SER A 236 -9.90 -8.69 -28.56
C SER A 236 -10.31 -9.19 -29.94
N PHE A 237 -10.99 -8.33 -30.71
CA PHE A 237 -11.37 -8.57 -32.11
C PHE A 237 -10.20 -8.41 -33.11
N SER A 238 -8.98 -8.13 -32.63
CA SER A 238 -7.78 -7.93 -33.47
C SER A 238 -6.53 -8.48 -32.75
N PRO A 239 -6.50 -9.77 -32.39
CA PRO A 239 -5.41 -10.36 -31.61
C PRO A 239 -4.05 -10.28 -32.33
N GLU A 240 -4.02 -10.22 -33.66
CA GLU A 240 -2.83 -10.02 -34.48
C GLU A 240 -2.16 -8.67 -34.15
N VAL A 241 -2.97 -7.61 -34.08
CA VAL A 241 -2.52 -6.25 -33.78
C VAL A 241 -2.11 -6.13 -32.31
N ARG A 242 -2.83 -6.78 -31.40
CA ARG A 242 -2.48 -6.82 -29.97
C ARG A 242 -1.17 -7.56 -29.73
N ALA A 243 -0.94 -8.68 -30.43
CA ALA A 243 0.30 -9.45 -30.33
C ALA A 243 1.53 -8.61 -30.73
N LYS A 244 1.42 -7.83 -31.82
CA LYS A 244 2.46 -6.88 -32.23
C LYS A 244 2.69 -5.78 -31.19
N GLN A 245 1.62 -5.15 -30.70
CA GLN A 245 1.71 -4.11 -29.66
C GLN A 245 2.38 -4.59 -28.36
N GLU A 246 2.15 -5.83 -27.95
CA GLU A 246 2.80 -6.43 -26.76
C GLU A 246 4.30 -6.65 -26.98
N ILE A 247 4.73 -7.04 -28.19
CA ILE A 247 6.15 -7.19 -28.57
C ILE A 247 6.83 -5.83 -28.73
N GLU A 248 6.23 -4.92 -29.51
CA GLU A 248 6.71 -3.54 -29.71
C GLU A 248 6.87 -2.80 -28.38
N GLY A 249 5.90 -2.97 -27.46
CA GLY A 249 5.95 -2.42 -26.11
C GLY A 249 7.09 -3.02 -25.26
N HIS A 250 7.35 -4.32 -25.37
CA HIS A 250 8.49 -4.97 -24.68
C HIS A 250 9.84 -4.47 -25.21
N ILE A 251 10.02 -4.40 -26.53
CA ILE A 251 11.25 -3.92 -27.18
C ILE A 251 11.50 -2.44 -26.81
N SER A 252 10.46 -1.60 -26.91
CA SER A 252 10.54 -0.18 -26.56
C SER A 252 10.89 0.01 -25.09
N TYR A 253 10.26 -0.75 -24.19
CA TYR A 253 10.56 -0.69 -22.75
C TYR A 253 11.99 -1.11 -22.43
N MET A 254 12.46 -2.25 -22.96
CA MET A 254 13.82 -2.74 -22.72
C MET A 254 14.87 -1.77 -23.24
N THR A 255 14.66 -1.22 -24.44
CA THR A 255 15.57 -0.22 -25.04
C THR A 255 15.60 1.08 -24.22
N GLN A 256 14.44 1.62 -23.83
CA GLN A 256 14.36 2.83 -23.01
C GLN A 256 15.01 2.63 -21.63
N LEU A 257 14.75 1.50 -20.98
CA LEU A 257 15.29 1.18 -19.66
C LEU A 257 16.82 1.01 -19.70
N TYR A 258 17.35 0.29 -20.69
CA TYR A 258 18.80 0.15 -20.85
C TYR A 258 19.48 1.51 -21.06
N ASN A 259 18.91 2.36 -21.92
CA ASN A 259 19.41 3.71 -22.17
C ASN A 259 19.33 4.64 -20.92
N GLU A 260 18.33 4.47 -20.05
CA GLU A 260 18.27 5.17 -18.76
C GLU A 260 19.42 4.73 -17.82
N LEU A 261 19.71 3.43 -17.78
CA LEU A 261 20.69 2.86 -16.85
C LEU A 261 22.14 3.10 -17.31
N SER A 262 22.39 3.07 -18.63
CA SER A 262 23.72 3.27 -19.24
C SER A 262 24.13 4.75 -19.36
N ALA A 263 23.20 5.69 -19.19
CA ALA A 263 23.47 7.11 -19.23
C ALA A 263 24.56 7.55 -18.23
N GLY A 264 25.62 8.16 -18.76
CA GLY A 264 26.75 8.70 -17.98
C GLY A 264 27.63 7.65 -17.30
N ARG A 265 27.62 6.38 -17.75
CA ARG A 265 28.48 5.32 -17.20
C ARG A 265 29.85 5.27 -17.91
N THR A 266 30.90 4.86 -17.18
CA THR A 266 32.21 4.53 -17.77
C THR A 266 32.19 3.15 -18.45
N PRO A 267 33.15 2.82 -19.35
CA PRO A 267 33.21 1.51 -20.00
C PRO A 267 33.24 0.32 -19.02
N GLU A 268 33.89 0.47 -17.86
CA GLU A 268 33.91 -0.55 -16.80
C GLU A 268 32.53 -0.72 -16.15
N GLN A 269 31.85 0.39 -15.84
CA GLN A 269 30.50 0.40 -15.28
C GLN A 269 29.47 -0.20 -16.25
N LEU A 270 29.64 0.04 -17.56
CA LEU A 270 28.84 -0.59 -18.61
C LEU A 270 29.01 -2.11 -18.58
N ARG A 271 30.24 -2.66 -18.54
CA ARG A 271 30.44 -4.13 -18.46
C ARG A 271 29.75 -4.78 -17.24
N ILE A 272 29.66 -4.07 -16.11
CA ILE A 272 28.92 -4.55 -14.92
C ILE A 272 27.40 -4.45 -15.15
N LEU A 273 26.93 -3.33 -15.71
CA LEU A 273 25.53 -3.13 -16.06
C LEU A 273 25.04 -4.16 -17.08
N ASP A 274 25.83 -4.47 -18.11
CA ASP A 274 25.51 -5.40 -19.19
C ASP A 274 25.23 -6.81 -18.65
N ALA A 275 26.05 -7.26 -17.68
CA ALA A 275 25.89 -8.53 -17.00
C ALA A 275 24.62 -8.55 -16.11
N GLU A 276 24.39 -7.51 -15.30
CA GLU A 276 23.16 -7.42 -14.47
C GLU A 276 21.89 -7.30 -15.34
N PHE A 277 21.94 -6.49 -16.40
CA PHE A 277 20.82 -6.24 -17.30
C PHE A 277 20.45 -7.48 -18.10
N SER A 278 21.42 -8.26 -18.58
CA SER A 278 21.17 -9.54 -19.26
C SER A 278 20.42 -10.53 -18.35
N VAL A 279 20.81 -10.60 -17.06
CA VAL A 279 20.12 -11.43 -16.05
C VAL A 279 18.73 -10.88 -15.70
N PHE A 280 18.56 -9.55 -15.69
CA PHE A 280 17.25 -8.90 -15.51
C PHE A 280 16.31 -9.19 -16.69
N ARG A 281 16.74 -8.92 -17.92
CA ARG A 281 15.97 -9.10 -19.16
C ARG A 281 15.47 -10.52 -19.31
N LYS A 282 16.33 -11.53 -19.09
CA LYS A 282 15.94 -12.95 -19.11
C LYS A 282 14.82 -13.25 -18.10
N ARG A 283 14.98 -12.83 -16.84
CA ARG A 283 13.96 -13.05 -15.79
C ARG A 283 12.68 -12.25 -16.02
N TYR A 284 12.77 -11.10 -16.69
CA TYR A 284 11.62 -10.29 -17.09
C TYR A 284 10.83 -10.98 -18.20
N SER A 285 11.49 -11.43 -19.29
CA SER A 285 10.81 -12.09 -20.41
C SER A 285 10.19 -13.43 -20.00
N GLU A 286 10.87 -14.22 -19.16
CA GLU A 286 10.30 -15.40 -18.47
C GLU A 286 8.98 -15.06 -17.74
N ARG A 287 8.93 -13.93 -17.01
CA ARG A 287 7.74 -13.50 -16.27
C ARG A 287 6.64 -12.94 -17.17
N ARG A 288 6.95 -12.14 -18.20
CA ARG A 288 5.97 -11.67 -19.20
C ARG A 288 5.34 -12.85 -19.93
N ARG A 289 6.15 -13.81 -20.42
CA ARG A 289 5.67 -15.07 -21.04
C ARG A 289 4.69 -15.79 -20.11
N ALA A 290 5.03 -15.92 -18.82
CA ALA A 290 4.16 -16.58 -17.85
C ALA A 290 2.85 -15.82 -17.55
N ILE A 291 2.80 -14.49 -17.71
CA ILE A 291 1.56 -13.69 -17.61
C ILE A 291 0.71 -13.90 -18.87
N LEU A 292 1.30 -13.73 -20.06
CA LEU A 292 0.61 -13.96 -21.33
C LEU A 292 0.00 -15.37 -21.40
N GLN A 293 0.74 -16.39 -20.93
CA GLN A 293 0.27 -17.77 -20.84
C GLN A 293 -0.99 -17.91 -19.96
N ARG A 294 -1.09 -17.20 -18.82
CA ARG A 294 -2.30 -17.18 -17.97
C ARG A 294 -3.46 -16.51 -18.69
N ARG A 295 -3.19 -15.41 -19.41
CA ARG A 295 -4.20 -14.64 -20.14
C ARG A 295 -4.83 -15.40 -21.30
N THR A 296 -4.13 -16.37 -21.90
CA THR A 296 -4.69 -17.24 -22.98
C THR A 296 -6.03 -17.92 -22.63
N GLY A 297 -6.28 -18.17 -21.34
CA GLY A 297 -7.50 -18.79 -20.85
C GLY A 297 -8.65 -17.81 -20.56
N ILE A 298 -8.42 -16.49 -20.64
CA ILE A 298 -9.43 -15.46 -20.36
C ILE A 298 -10.23 -15.20 -21.63
N MET A 299 -11.55 -15.38 -21.52
CA MET A 299 -12.51 -15.08 -22.60
C MET A 299 -13.39 -13.91 -22.20
N SER A 300 -13.69 -13.04 -23.17
CA SER A 300 -14.65 -11.95 -23.04
C SER A 300 -15.98 -12.33 -23.68
N MET A 301 -17.08 -12.02 -22.99
CA MET A 301 -18.45 -12.24 -23.47
C MET A 301 -18.74 -11.52 -24.81
N MET A 302 -18.04 -10.42 -25.09
CA MET A 302 -18.14 -9.71 -26.37
C MET A 302 -17.48 -10.46 -27.54
N ILE A 303 -16.49 -11.31 -27.24
CA ILE A 303 -15.73 -12.09 -28.23
C ILE A 303 -16.34 -13.49 -28.43
N THR A 304 -16.77 -14.13 -27.34
CA THR A 304 -17.28 -15.51 -27.36
C THR A 304 -18.82 -15.62 -27.34
N GLY A 305 -19.52 -14.49 -27.22
CA GLY A 305 -20.98 -14.44 -27.07
C GLY A 305 -21.46 -14.62 -25.62
N GLY A 306 -22.73 -14.26 -25.39
CA GLY A 306 -23.37 -14.31 -24.07
C GLY A 306 -24.01 -15.66 -23.69
N SER A 307 -24.27 -16.54 -24.66
CA SER A 307 -24.92 -17.83 -24.41
C SER A 307 -24.03 -18.74 -23.55
N ASN A 308 -24.54 -19.19 -22.40
CA ASN A 308 -23.85 -20.05 -21.43
C ASN A 308 -22.44 -19.55 -21.00
N PHE A 309 -22.18 -18.24 -21.06
CA PHE A 309 -20.86 -17.69 -20.74
C PHE A 309 -20.49 -17.92 -19.24
N PRO A 310 -19.35 -18.57 -18.94
CA PRO A 310 -19.03 -19.03 -17.58
C PRO A 310 -18.42 -17.91 -16.71
N THR A 311 -19.18 -16.85 -16.44
CA THR A 311 -18.74 -15.61 -15.75
C THR A 311 -17.92 -15.85 -14.49
N ARG A 312 -18.35 -16.77 -13.60
CA ARG A 312 -17.62 -17.09 -12.35
C ARG A 312 -16.24 -17.69 -12.60
N GLN A 313 -16.08 -18.51 -13.65
CA GLN A 313 -14.80 -19.10 -14.02
C GLN A 313 -13.89 -18.05 -14.67
N GLN A 314 -14.43 -17.19 -15.55
CA GLN A 314 -13.66 -16.15 -16.23
C GLN A 314 -13.20 -15.05 -15.28
N ASN A 315 -14.03 -14.65 -14.30
CA ASN A 315 -13.60 -13.77 -13.21
C ASN A 315 -12.43 -14.41 -12.44
N LYS A 316 -12.55 -15.67 -11.98
CA LYS A 316 -11.44 -16.35 -11.27
C LYS A 316 -10.14 -16.41 -12.10
N ARG A 317 -10.21 -16.51 -13.43
CA ARG A 317 -9.02 -16.42 -14.32
C ARG A 317 -8.46 -15.01 -14.41
N LYS A 318 -9.33 -13.99 -14.57
CA LYS A 318 -8.97 -12.56 -14.58
C LYS A 318 -8.31 -12.12 -13.27
N ASP A 319 -8.85 -12.56 -12.14
CA ASP A 319 -8.34 -12.23 -10.81
C ASP A 319 -6.94 -12.86 -10.58
N ALA A 320 -6.69 -14.05 -11.15
CA ALA A 320 -5.38 -14.69 -11.15
C ALA A 320 -4.36 -14.02 -12.10
N ASP A 321 -4.78 -13.53 -13.27
CA ASP A 321 -3.94 -12.70 -14.15
C ASP A 321 -3.58 -11.37 -13.49
N HIS A 322 -4.56 -10.68 -12.89
CA HIS A 322 -4.35 -9.44 -12.16
C HIS A 322 -3.39 -9.61 -10.97
N LYS A 323 -3.55 -10.69 -10.17
CA LYS A 323 -2.62 -11.02 -9.10
C LYS A 323 -1.20 -11.30 -9.63
N ALA A 324 -1.06 -12.10 -10.69
CA ALA A 324 0.24 -12.39 -11.30
C ALA A 324 0.92 -11.13 -11.87
N TYR A 325 0.13 -10.18 -12.40
CA TYR A 325 0.62 -8.88 -12.87
C TYR A 325 1.13 -8.00 -11.73
N GLY A 326 0.41 -7.94 -10.61
CA GLY A 326 0.85 -7.23 -9.39
C GLY A 326 2.11 -7.84 -8.77
N GLU A 327 2.20 -9.18 -8.71
CA GLU A 327 3.42 -9.90 -8.27
C GLU A 327 4.62 -9.67 -9.20
N PHE A 328 4.38 -9.38 -10.48
CA PHE A 328 5.40 -9.03 -11.47
C PHE A 328 5.90 -7.59 -11.29
N ILE A 329 5.02 -6.60 -11.17
CA ILE A 329 5.42 -5.20 -10.88
C ILE A 329 6.22 -5.14 -9.57
N ALA A 330 5.71 -5.75 -8.51
CA ALA A 330 6.38 -5.79 -7.21
C ALA A 330 7.68 -6.63 -7.19
N TRP A 331 7.96 -7.42 -8.24
CA TRP A 331 9.26 -8.05 -8.48
C TRP A 331 10.19 -7.13 -9.28
N GLU A 332 9.67 -6.48 -10.32
CA GLU A 332 10.36 -5.57 -11.23
C GLU A 332 10.92 -4.37 -10.49
N GLU A 333 10.10 -3.65 -9.71
CA GLU A 333 10.53 -2.56 -8.84
C GLU A 333 11.71 -2.97 -7.95
N LYS A 334 11.63 -4.17 -7.35
CA LYS A 334 12.66 -4.74 -6.48
C LYS A 334 13.87 -5.27 -7.23
N ALA A 335 13.80 -5.44 -8.55
CA ALA A 335 14.93 -5.80 -9.41
C ALA A 335 15.66 -4.54 -9.89
N LEU A 336 14.93 -3.56 -10.42
CA LEU A 336 15.46 -2.25 -10.80
C LEU A 336 16.07 -1.51 -9.60
N ALA A 337 15.43 -1.59 -8.42
CA ALA A 337 15.97 -1.03 -7.18
C ALA A 337 17.15 -1.81 -6.58
N ARG A 338 17.58 -2.93 -7.20
CA ARG A 338 18.89 -3.56 -6.92
C ARG A 338 19.96 -3.01 -7.87
N ILE A 339 19.70 -2.97 -9.18
CA ILE A 339 20.60 -2.39 -10.19
C ILE A 339 20.91 -0.92 -9.82
N ARG A 340 19.87 -0.09 -9.65
CA ARG A 340 19.95 1.33 -9.18
C ARG A 340 20.45 1.50 -7.73
N LYS A 341 20.94 0.43 -7.08
CA LYS A 341 21.62 0.44 -5.77
C LYS A 341 23.00 -0.21 -5.80
N ASN A 342 23.41 -0.86 -6.89
CA ASN A 342 24.77 -1.35 -7.05
C ASN A 342 25.73 -0.14 -7.06
N GLY A 343 26.58 -0.06 -6.03
CA GLY A 343 27.52 1.06 -5.85
C GLY A 343 28.65 1.09 -6.86
N ASP A 344 28.89 -0.02 -7.57
CA ASP A 344 29.94 -0.15 -8.57
C ASP A 344 29.46 0.33 -9.95
N ILE A 345 28.15 0.26 -10.23
CA ILE A 345 27.50 0.95 -11.38
C ILE A 345 27.18 2.41 -11.03
N TYR A 346 26.85 2.70 -9.76
CA TYR A 346 26.43 4.02 -9.26
C TYR A 346 27.31 4.50 -8.07
N PRO A 347 28.54 4.99 -8.32
CA PRO A 347 29.47 5.42 -7.28
C PRO A 347 28.92 6.52 -6.35
N GLU A 348 28.04 7.38 -6.87
CA GLU A 348 27.38 8.45 -6.10
C GLU A 348 26.41 7.92 -5.01
N ARG A 349 26.10 6.61 -5.08
CA ARG A 349 25.31 5.87 -4.09
C ARG A 349 26.17 5.02 -3.18
N LYS A 350 27.38 4.62 -3.60
CA LYS A 350 28.33 3.80 -2.82
C LYS A 350 28.67 4.47 -1.48
N SER A 351 28.90 5.79 -1.48
CA SER A 351 29.13 6.59 -0.27
C SER A 351 27.94 6.70 0.69
N LYS A 352 26.71 6.40 0.21
CA LYS A 352 25.46 6.43 1.00
C LYS A 352 24.99 5.03 1.43
N GLN A 353 25.68 3.97 0.99
CA GLN A 353 25.43 2.60 1.45
C GLN A 353 26.10 2.37 2.82
N PRO A 354 25.48 1.62 3.75
CA PRO A 354 26.17 1.16 4.94
C PRO A 354 27.30 0.20 4.55
N ILE A 355 28.56 0.55 4.88
CA ILE A 355 29.71 -0.34 4.73
C ILE A 355 29.40 -1.65 5.46
N ARG A 356 29.47 -2.79 4.77
CA ARG A 356 29.09 -4.10 5.30
C ARG A 356 30.29 -4.82 5.91
N SER A 357 30.07 -5.45 7.05
CA SER A 357 31.10 -6.24 7.72
C SER A 357 31.44 -7.51 6.94
N GLY A 358 32.73 -7.79 6.76
CA GLY A 358 33.23 -8.93 5.98
C GLY A 358 32.84 -8.93 4.50
N SER A 359 32.74 -7.77 3.84
CA SER A 359 32.92 -7.68 2.39
C SER A 359 34.37 -7.35 2.06
N SER A 360 34.93 -7.87 0.96
CA SER A 360 36.34 -7.70 0.57
C SER A 360 36.84 -6.24 0.60
N THR A 361 36.00 -5.28 0.21
CA THR A 361 36.34 -3.84 0.20
C THR A 361 36.01 -3.09 1.50
N ALA A 362 35.59 -3.78 2.57
CA ALA A 362 35.15 -3.13 3.83
C ALA A 362 36.28 -2.36 4.52
N ILE A 363 37.47 -2.97 4.62
CA ILE A 363 38.63 -2.38 5.29
C ILE A 363 39.15 -1.16 4.51
N GLN A 364 39.21 -1.23 3.17
CA GLN A 364 39.51 -0.07 2.34
C GLN A 364 38.50 1.06 2.57
N GLN A 365 37.19 0.78 2.50
CA GLN A 365 36.15 1.80 2.68
C GLN A 365 36.16 2.43 4.08
N LEU A 366 36.50 1.66 5.13
CA LEU A 366 36.67 2.18 6.48
C LEU A 366 37.93 3.03 6.63
N THR A 367 39.05 2.65 5.99
CA THR A 367 40.29 3.45 5.95
C THR A 367 40.10 4.76 5.20
N GLU A 368 39.47 4.74 4.02
CA GLU A 368 39.12 5.94 3.28
C GLU A 368 38.18 6.87 4.06
N LYS A 369 37.17 6.30 4.73
CA LYS A 369 36.26 7.08 5.60
C LYS A 369 37.05 7.70 6.75
N LEU A 370 37.95 6.94 7.37
CA LEU A 370 38.77 7.39 8.49
C LEU A 370 39.65 8.59 8.10
N GLN A 371 40.43 8.46 7.02
CA GLN A 371 41.24 9.55 6.47
C GLN A 371 40.40 10.81 6.18
N LYS A 372 39.24 10.65 5.55
CA LYS A 372 38.33 11.77 5.24
C LYS A 372 37.80 12.48 6.50
N LEU A 373 37.55 11.75 7.60
CA LEU A 373 37.17 12.33 8.89
C LEU A 373 38.35 13.03 9.58
N GLU A 374 39.55 12.45 9.50
CA GLU A 374 40.79 12.97 10.11
C GLU A 374 41.24 14.28 9.43
N SER A 375 41.36 14.31 8.10
CA SER A 375 41.65 15.54 7.35
C SER A 375 40.53 16.59 7.43
N SER A 376 39.30 16.19 7.80
CA SER A 376 38.25 17.15 8.17
C SER A 376 38.48 17.73 9.56
N GLN A 377 38.94 16.92 10.52
CA GLN A 377 39.25 17.37 11.88
C GLN A 377 40.42 18.34 11.91
N GLU A 378 41.46 18.09 11.11
CA GLU A 378 42.63 18.95 10.99
C GLU A 378 42.27 20.30 10.35
N ARG A 379 41.50 20.30 9.25
CA ARG A 379 41.00 21.54 8.64
C ARG A 379 40.10 22.35 9.57
N MET A 380 39.21 21.72 10.35
CA MET A 380 38.40 22.44 11.34
C MET A 380 39.25 23.05 12.47
N LYS A 381 40.26 22.33 12.98
CA LYS A 381 41.20 22.86 13.97
C LYS A 381 42.01 24.05 13.43
N LEU A 382 42.53 23.91 12.21
CA LEU A 382 43.34 24.93 11.54
C LEU A 382 42.52 26.20 11.26
N ALA A 383 41.29 26.06 10.76
CA ALA A 383 40.37 27.19 10.59
C ALA A 383 40.10 27.93 11.91
N ASN A 384 39.83 27.20 12.99
CA ASN A 384 39.61 27.80 14.31
C ASN A 384 40.90 28.40 14.90
N GLN A 385 42.08 27.96 14.49
CA GLN A 385 43.36 28.58 14.85
C GLN A 385 43.61 29.87 14.07
N ILE A 386 43.30 29.90 12.77
CA ILE A 386 43.39 31.09 11.91
C ILE A 386 42.43 32.17 12.42
N ILE A 387 41.16 31.84 12.67
CA ILE A 387 40.15 32.78 13.19
C ILE A 387 40.57 33.36 14.54
N ARG A 388 41.05 32.53 15.49
CA ARG A 388 41.58 33.02 16.78
C ARG A 388 42.85 33.86 16.67
N SER A 389 43.57 33.81 15.55
CA SER A 389 44.79 34.62 15.34
C SER A 389 44.51 36.06 14.89
N GLY A 390 43.30 36.35 14.41
CA GLY A 390 42.84 37.70 14.03
C GLY A 390 43.53 38.35 12.81
N LYS A 391 44.57 37.73 12.25
CA LYS A 391 45.36 38.26 11.13
C LYS A 391 44.97 37.58 9.81
N ASP A 392 44.64 38.40 8.81
CA ASP A 392 44.40 38.01 7.41
C ASP A 392 43.44 36.82 7.23
N VAL A 393 42.43 36.75 8.11
CA VAL A 393 41.63 35.54 8.37
C VAL A 393 41.00 34.97 7.10
N THR A 394 40.35 35.78 6.27
CA THR A 394 39.74 35.31 5.00
C THR A 394 40.78 34.72 4.05
N ALA A 395 41.89 35.43 3.82
CA ALA A 395 42.94 35.00 2.88
C ALA A 395 43.63 33.71 3.37
N ARG A 396 43.88 33.61 4.68
CA ARG A 396 44.48 32.42 5.29
C ARG A 396 43.52 31.22 5.33
N LEU A 397 42.22 31.44 5.56
CA LEU A 397 41.20 30.38 5.43
C LEU A 397 41.10 29.83 4.00
N MET A 398 41.28 30.68 2.99
CA MET A 398 41.35 30.24 1.59
C MET A 398 42.64 29.47 1.30
N ALA A 399 43.81 30.03 1.66
CA ALA A 399 45.12 29.46 1.33
C ALA A 399 45.51 28.21 2.14
N GLU A 400 45.28 28.20 3.46
CA GLU A 400 45.74 27.12 4.35
C GLU A 400 44.68 26.01 4.56
N VAL A 401 43.39 26.33 4.43
CA VAL A 401 42.29 25.36 4.68
C VAL A 401 41.59 24.92 3.39
N GLY A 402 41.75 25.68 2.30
CA GLY A 402 41.10 25.40 1.01
C GLY A 402 39.59 25.67 1.01
N LEU A 403 39.12 26.62 1.82
CA LEU A 403 37.73 27.09 1.81
C LEU A 403 37.51 28.07 0.65
N SER A 404 36.28 28.13 0.12
CA SER A 404 35.92 29.23 -0.78
C SER A 404 35.75 30.54 -0.01
N GLU A 405 35.90 31.69 -0.69
CA GLU A 405 35.75 33.01 -0.07
C GLU A 405 34.40 33.16 0.67
N ALA A 406 33.30 32.74 0.06
CA ALA A 406 31.99 32.73 0.70
C ALA A 406 31.93 31.88 1.98
N GLN A 407 32.56 30.70 1.98
CA GLN A 407 32.67 29.84 3.17
C GLN A 407 33.56 30.48 4.24
N ALA A 408 34.67 31.09 3.86
CA ALA A 408 35.58 31.78 4.79
C ALA A 408 34.90 33.00 5.45
N ILE A 409 34.11 33.77 4.70
CA ILE A 409 33.28 34.87 5.23
C ILE A 409 32.18 34.34 6.15
N GLU A 410 31.50 33.26 5.78
CA GLU A 410 30.43 32.69 6.59
C GLU A 410 30.94 32.10 7.91
N LEU A 411 32.11 31.46 7.91
CA LEU A 411 32.75 30.91 9.12
C LEU A 411 33.21 32.00 10.11
N GLN A 412 33.37 33.25 9.65
CA GLN A 412 33.71 34.41 10.48
C GLN A 412 32.49 35.11 11.10
N LYS A 413 31.26 34.77 10.68
CA LYS A 413 30.05 35.31 11.31
C LYS A 413 29.88 34.70 12.72
N PRO A 414 29.58 35.52 13.76
CA PRO A 414 29.30 34.98 15.09
C PRO A 414 27.99 34.19 15.12
N ASP A 415 27.96 33.13 15.93
CA ASP A 415 26.73 32.43 16.33
C ASP A 415 25.84 33.34 17.21
N PHE A 416 24.65 32.85 17.56
CA PHE A 416 23.71 33.55 18.45
C PHE A 416 24.29 33.92 19.82
N ALA A 417 25.42 33.34 20.22
CA ALA A 417 26.13 33.59 21.47
C ALA A 417 27.55 34.18 21.25
N GLY A 418 27.82 34.77 20.08
CA GLY A 418 29.06 35.51 19.79
C GLY A 418 30.26 34.68 19.33
N ARG A 419 30.14 33.36 19.13
CA ARG A 419 31.27 32.49 18.77
C ARG A 419 31.49 32.41 17.27
N THR A 420 32.73 32.45 16.81
CA THR A 420 33.13 32.32 15.41
C THR A 420 33.90 31.02 15.15
N GLY A 421 33.95 30.56 13.89
CA GLY A 421 34.59 29.30 13.51
C GLY A 421 33.66 28.07 13.50
N PHE A 422 34.25 26.89 13.33
CA PHE A 422 33.55 25.61 13.53
C PHE A 422 33.23 25.41 15.00
N ALA A 423 31.98 25.10 15.32
CA ALA A 423 31.54 24.99 16.72
C ALA A 423 32.09 23.73 17.42
N ASP A 424 32.37 23.81 18.72
CA ASP A 424 33.02 22.73 19.49
C ASP A 424 32.30 21.38 19.42
N TYR A 425 30.97 21.39 19.29
CA TYR A 425 30.19 20.16 19.12
C TYR A 425 30.45 19.47 17.77
N GLN A 426 30.82 20.21 16.72
CA GLN A 426 31.15 19.64 15.40
C GLN A 426 32.49 18.88 15.49
N LEU A 427 33.51 19.53 16.06
CA LEU A 427 34.82 18.94 16.36
C LEU A 427 34.70 17.73 17.31
N THR A 428 33.82 17.80 18.31
CA THR A 428 33.58 16.72 19.28
C THR A 428 32.86 15.52 18.65
N ASN A 429 31.83 15.77 17.84
CA ASN A 429 31.11 14.73 17.12
C ASN A 429 32.00 14.03 16.09
N ASN A 430 32.83 14.79 15.36
CA ASN A 430 33.78 14.22 14.40
C ASN A 430 34.87 13.38 15.12
N ASN A 431 35.42 13.86 16.25
CA ASN A 431 36.31 13.06 17.12
C ASN A 431 35.64 11.76 17.63
N ALA A 432 34.35 11.78 17.94
CA ALA A 432 33.62 10.58 18.34
C ALA A 432 33.45 9.59 17.16
N GLU A 433 33.16 10.10 15.97
CA GLU A 433 32.99 9.28 14.76
C GLU A 433 34.33 8.72 14.23
N ILE A 434 35.44 9.45 14.38
CA ILE A 434 36.81 8.95 14.18
C ILE A 434 37.07 7.75 15.10
N ARG A 435 36.85 7.91 16.42
CA ARG A 435 37.06 6.80 17.39
C ARG A 435 36.24 5.56 17.05
N ARG A 436 34.95 5.71 16.74
CA ARG A 436 34.09 4.61 16.27
C ARG A 436 34.59 3.97 14.98
N THR A 437 35.04 4.77 14.01
CA THR A 437 35.51 4.28 12.71
C THR A 437 36.84 3.54 12.85
N ARG A 438 37.77 4.01 13.70
CA ARG A 438 39.01 3.29 14.07
C ARG A 438 38.70 1.95 14.75
N GLN A 439 37.85 1.96 15.80
CA GLN A 439 37.46 0.73 16.51
C GLN A 439 36.79 -0.29 15.57
N ARG A 440 35.98 0.18 14.60
CA ARG A 440 35.37 -0.69 13.60
C ARG A 440 36.37 -1.21 12.57
N LEU A 441 37.29 -0.38 12.08
CA LEU A 441 38.36 -0.79 11.16
C LEU A 441 39.20 -1.91 11.78
N GLU A 442 39.59 -1.73 13.04
CA GLU A 442 40.36 -2.70 13.80
C GLU A 442 39.58 -4.01 14.02
N ALA A 443 38.28 -3.93 14.35
CA ALA A 443 37.43 -5.10 14.45
C ALA A 443 37.26 -5.82 13.10
N GLU A 444 37.16 -5.14 11.96
CA GLU A 444 37.12 -5.82 10.65
C GLU A 444 38.46 -6.48 10.29
N LYS A 445 39.61 -5.89 10.64
CA LYS A 445 40.94 -6.49 10.47
C LYS A 445 41.09 -7.77 11.29
N GLN A 446 40.79 -7.72 12.59
CA GLN A 446 40.83 -8.89 13.47
C GLN A 446 39.86 -9.99 12.98
N ASN A 447 38.71 -9.61 12.40
CA ASN A 447 37.81 -10.56 11.73
C ASN A 447 38.31 -11.04 10.36
N GLN A 448 39.30 -10.40 9.73
CA GLN A 448 39.99 -10.90 8.52
C GLN A 448 41.16 -11.82 8.89
N GLU A 449 41.95 -11.46 9.90
CA GLU A 449 43.07 -12.24 10.44
C GLU A 449 42.56 -13.57 11.01
N ALA A 450 41.56 -13.54 11.90
CA ALA A 450 40.89 -14.73 12.43
C ALA A 450 40.04 -15.51 11.39
N ARG A 451 39.95 -15.01 10.14
CA ARG A 451 39.50 -15.78 8.97
C ARG A 451 40.69 -16.43 8.27
N ALA A 452 41.75 -15.68 7.95
CA ALA A 452 42.94 -16.19 7.27
C ALA A 452 43.66 -17.31 8.07
N GLU A 453 43.67 -17.24 9.40
CA GLU A 453 44.18 -18.30 10.29
C GLU A 453 43.21 -19.49 10.42
N GLY A 454 41.96 -19.34 9.98
CA GLY A 454 40.95 -20.37 10.00
C GLY A 454 40.84 -21.10 8.67
N GLY A 455 41.43 -22.29 8.57
CA GLY A 455 41.01 -23.26 7.56
C GLY A 455 39.53 -23.63 7.72
N GLU A 456 38.89 -24.15 6.67
CA GLU A 456 37.48 -24.54 6.70
C GLU A 456 37.19 -25.55 7.83
N LYS A 457 36.32 -25.18 8.78
CA LYS A 457 35.95 -26.04 9.91
C LYS A 457 34.67 -26.78 9.58
N ARG A 458 34.82 -28.06 9.21
CA ARG A 458 33.72 -29.02 9.13
C ARG A 458 33.42 -29.60 10.51
N LEU A 459 32.14 -29.73 10.85
CA LEU A 459 31.66 -30.38 12.06
C LEU A 459 30.43 -31.23 11.72
N ASP A 460 30.65 -32.54 11.59
CA ASP A 460 29.62 -33.54 11.28
C ASP A 460 28.68 -33.78 12.46
N PHE A 461 27.41 -34.11 12.14
CA PHE A 461 26.38 -34.46 13.11
C PHE A 461 25.42 -35.52 12.54
N ASN A 462 24.50 -36.04 13.36
CA ASN A 462 23.55 -37.05 12.89
C ASN A 462 22.55 -36.46 11.86
N GLY A 463 22.72 -36.82 10.59
CA GLY A 463 21.88 -36.36 9.47
C GLY A 463 22.41 -35.13 8.72
N GLY A 464 23.68 -34.76 8.88
CA GLY A 464 24.31 -33.70 8.09
C GLY A 464 25.68 -33.23 8.62
N TYR A 465 26.13 -32.07 8.12
CA TYR A 465 27.36 -31.43 8.60
C TYR A 465 27.26 -29.91 8.58
N ILE A 466 27.96 -29.26 9.51
CA ILE A 466 28.21 -27.82 9.50
C ILE A 466 29.52 -27.58 8.73
N LEU A 467 29.55 -26.54 7.91
CA LEU A 467 30.75 -25.99 7.31
C LEU A 467 30.87 -24.51 7.70
N GLU A 468 31.96 -24.15 8.37
CA GLU A 468 32.35 -22.74 8.53
C GLU A 468 33.08 -22.28 7.25
N ASN A 469 32.28 -21.92 6.24
CA ASN A 469 32.78 -21.34 5.00
C ASN A 469 33.26 -19.92 5.26
N ILE A 470 34.57 -19.79 5.44
CA ILE A 470 35.22 -18.56 5.89
C ILE A 470 35.30 -17.51 4.77
N GLU A 471 35.53 -17.94 3.53
CA GLU A 471 35.56 -17.08 2.33
C GLU A 471 34.21 -16.40 2.05
N GLU A 472 33.09 -17.14 2.05
CA GLU A 472 31.77 -16.53 1.96
C GLU A 472 31.39 -15.73 3.22
N ASN A 473 32.13 -15.88 4.32
CA ASN A 473 31.80 -15.39 5.67
C ASN A 473 30.43 -15.96 6.13
N ARG A 474 30.26 -17.28 6.01
CA ARG A 474 29.01 -18.03 6.30
C ARG A 474 29.25 -19.22 7.22
N LEU A 475 28.32 -19.42 8.14
CA LEU A 475 28.13 -20.73 8.75
C LEU A 475 27.01 -21.43 7.98
N GLN A 476 27.36 -22.51 7.29
CA GLN A 476 26.50 -23.30 6.41
C GLN A 476 26.18 -24.62 7.09
N ILE A 477 24.92 -25.05 7.04
CA ILE A 477 24.44 -26.33 7.57
C ILE A 477 23.84 -27.13 6.41
N PHE A 478 24.49 -28.24 6.09
CA PHE A 478 24.04 -29.23 5.12
C PHE A 478 23.30 -30.35 5.85
N PHE A 479 22.34 -30.98 5.17
CA PHE A 479 21.57 -32.12 5.68
C PHE A 479 21.47 -33.18 4.59
N ASP A 480 21.56 -34.46 4.97
CA ASP A 480 21.54 -35.59 4.03
C ASP A 480 20.16 -35.80 3.40
N SER A 481 19.12 -35.27 4.04
CA SER A 481 17.73 -35.28 3.57
C SER A 481 17.01 -33.99 3.99
N ILE A 482 15.81 -33.73 3.45
CA ILE A 482 15.07 -32.49 3.75
C ILE A 482 14.65 -32.48 5.24
N PRO A 483 15.17 -31.55 6.08
CA PRO A 483 14.89 -31.58 7.51
C PRO A 483 13.41 -31.33 7.83
N PRO A 484 12.89 -31.87 8.96
CA PRO A 484 11.49 -31.75 9.32
C PRO A 484 11.05 -30.29 9.51
N VAL A 485 9.75 -30.03 9.38
CA VAL A 485 9.19 -28.66 9.43
C VAL A 485 9.59 -27.92 10.72
N SER A 486 9.47 -28.61 11.87
CA SER A 486 9.87 -28.10 13.19
C SER A 486 11.35 -27.66 13.25
N LEU A 487 12.27 -28.45 12.69
CA LEU A 487 13.70 -28.10 12.63
C LEU A 487 13.96 -26.93 11.67
N ARG A 488 13.27 -26.89 10.53
CA ARG A 488 13.33 -25.75 9.60
C ARG A 488 12.79 -24.46 10.23
N ASP A 489 11.82 -24.53 11.14
CA ASP A 489 11.30 -23.37 11.86
C ASP A 489 12.18 -22.95 13.06
N LYS A 490 12.81 -23.90 13.77
CA LYS A 490 13.93 -23.62 14.70
C LYS A 490 15.07 -22.87 13.99
N LEU A 491 15.47 -23.32 12.78
CA LEU A 491 16.52 -22.70 11.98
C LEU A 491 16.16 -21.26 11.57
N LYS A 492 14.94 -21.03 11.06
CA LYS A 492 14.45 -19.69 10.70
C LYS A 492 14.43 -18.74 11.90
N SER A 493 13.96 -19.19 13.07
CA SER A 493 13.84 -18.32 14.27
C SER A 493 15.20 -17.90 14.82
N ARG A 494 16.25 -18.71 14.63
CA ARG A 494 17.65 -18.37 14.92
C ARG A 494 18.41 -17.72 13.74
N GLY A 495 17.68 -17.26 12.73
CA GLY A 495 18.19 -16.43 11.63
C GLY A 495 18.83 -17.17 10.46
N PHE A 496 18.86 -18.50 10.45
CA PHE A 496 19.32 -19.28 9.30
C PHE A 496 18.34 -19.19 8.15
N ARG A 497 18.86 -19.11 6.92
CA ARG A 497 18.07 -19.06 5.69
C ARG A 497 18.52 -20.15 4.73
N TRP A 498 17.54 -20.86 4.17
CA TRP A 498 17.80 -21.79 3.06
C TRP A 498 18.35 -21.04 1.85
N ALA A 499 19.47 -21.51 1.30
CA ALA A 499 20.10 -20.98 0.10
C ALA A 499 20.08 -22.05 -1.01
N PRO A 500 19.15 -21.96 -1.98
CA PRO A 500 18.99 -22.99 -3.02
C PRO A 500 20.23 -23.21 -3.91
N SER A 501 21.11 -22.21 -4.05
CA SER A 501 22.37 -22.32 -4.79
C SER A 501 23.38 -23.23 -4.09
N ASN A 502 23.49 -23.12 -2.77
CA ASN A 502 24.47 -23.83 -1.95
C ASN A 502 23.86 -25.09 -1.31
N GLN A 503 22.55 -25.34 -1.51
CA GLN A 503 21.76 -26.42 -0.90
C GLN A 503 21.90 -26.52 0.63
N ALA A 504 22.15 -25.39 1.29
CA ALA A 504 22.44 -25.31 2.73
C ALA A 504 21.54 -24.30 3.47
N TRP A 505 21.37 -24.52 4.77
CA TRP A 505 20.85 -23.52 5.69
C TRP A 505 21.99 -22.65 6.19
N GLN A 506 21.99 -21.36 5.86
CA GLN A 506 23.12 -20.49 6.18
C GLN A 506 22.76 -19.13 6.79
N ARG A 507 23.71 -18.59 7.55
CA ARG A 507 23.73 -17.22 8.08
C ARG A 507 25.18 -16.70 8.08
N GLN A 508 25.38 -15.41 8.36
CA GLN A 508 26.72 -14.85 8.52
C GLN A 508 27.48 -15.58 9.63
N LEU A 509 28.77 -15.86 9.39
CA LEU A 509 29.66 -16.49 10.36
C LEU A 509 29.91 -15.53 11.54
N THR A 510 29.40 -15.88 12.72
CA THR A 510 29.58 -15.16 13.98
C THR A 510 29.60 -16.16 15.15
N ASN A 511 30.08 -15.77 16.33
CA ASN A 511 30.05 -16.66 17.50
C ASN A 511 28.62 -17.05 17.90
N ASP A 512 27.64 -16.14 17.75
CA ASP A 512 26.22 -16.49 17.90
C ASP A 512 25.74 -17.49 16.82
N ALA A 513 26.29 -17.47 15.60
CA ALA A 513 25.96 -18.46 14.56
C ALA A 513 26.41 -19.87 14.97
N ARG A 514 27.63 -19.97 15.51
CA ARG A 514 28.20 -21.22 16.04
C ARG A 514 27.32 -21.77 17.16
N GLN A 515 27.09 -20.96 18.20
CA GLN A 515 26.27 -21.35 19.35
C GLN A 515 24.81 -21.67 18.95
N ALA A 516 24.22 -20.93 18.00
CA ALA A 516 22.88 -21.21 17.51
C ALA A 516 22.79 -22.51 16.70
N ALA A 517 23.79 -22.84 15.86
CA ALA A 517 23.82 -24.11 15.14
C ALA A 517 23.93 -25.29 16.12
N ILE A 518 24.89 -25.21 17.03
CA ILE A 518 25.14 -26.21 18.09
C ILE A 518 23.88 -26.44 18.93
N ALA A 519 23.19 -25.37 19.36
CA ALA A 519 21.97 -25.47 20.18
C ALA A 519 20.70 -25.88 19.40
N ILE A 520 20.71 -25.87 18.07
CA ILE A 520 19.60 -26.37 17.22
C ILE A 520 19.79 -27.84 16.85
N LEU A 521 21.05 -28.24 16.65
CA LEU A 521 21.47 -29.58 16.20
C LEU A 521 21.92 -30.47 17.36
N GLU A 522 21.92 -29.95 18.60
CA GLU A 522 22.18 -30.67 19.85
C GLU A 522 23.58 -31.33 19.88
N ILE A 523 24.56 -30.71 19.19
CA ILE A 523 25.93 -31.22 19.04
C ILE A 523 26.71 -31.05 20.36
N SER A 524 27.19 -32.15 20.92
CA SER A 524 27.98 -32.16 22.16
C SER A 524 29.42 -31.70 21.92
N LEU A 525 29.67 -30.39 21.99
CA LEU A 525 31.03 -29.89 22.20
C LEU A 525 31.54 -30.30 23.59
N PRO A 526 32.78 -30.82 23.72
CA PRO A 526 33.39 -31.08 25.02
C PRO A 526 33.64 -29.75 25.74
N LYS A 527 32.86 -29.48 26.79
CA LYS A 527 32.92 -28.21 27.52
C LYS A 527 33.66 -28.40 28.85
N ALA A 528 34.63 -27.52 29.10
CA ALA A 528 35.41 -27.51 30.34
C ALA A 528 34.54 -27.33 31.59
N VAL A 529 35.02 -27.89 32.70
CA VAL A 529 34.27 -28.05 33.96
C VAL A 529 34.02 -26.71 34.66
N SER A 530 32.77 -26.46 35.01
CA SER A 530 32.40 -25.65 36.18
C SER A 530 31.16 -26.25 36.84
N ALA A 531 31.14 -26.26 38.17
CA ALA A 531 30.16 -26.95 39.02
C ALA A 531 29.44 -25.94 39.94
N PRO A 532 28.54 -26.38 40.83
CA PRO A 532 27.34 -27.16 40.54
C PRO A 532 26.06 -26.42 41.01
N THR A 533 24.95 -26.60 40.31
CA THR A 533 23.64 -26.03 40.72
C THR A 533 22.78 -27.09 41.41
N ALA A 534 22.10 -26.71 42.50
CA ALA A 534 21.42 -27.63 43.41
C ALA A 534 20.23 -28.40 42.79
N SER A 535 19.96 -29.58 43.36
CA SER A 535 18.89 -30.51 42.99
C SER A 535 17.49 -30.05 43.41
N LEU A 536 16.50 -30.25 42.55
CA LEU A 536 15.07 -30.19 42.91
C LEU A 536 14.63 -31.49 43.63
N PRO A 537 13.63 -31.43 44.54
CA PRO A 537 13.18 -32.58 45.31
C PRO A 537 12.27 -33.54 44.50
N PRO A 538 12.31 -34.86 44.77
CA PRO A 538 11.55 -35.85 43.99
C PRO A 538 10.19 -36.23 44.61
N SER A 539 9.07 -35.81 44.02
CA SER A 539 7.83 -36.61 44.02
C SER A 539 6.73 -36.10 43.07
N MET A 540 6.72 -36.62 41.84
CA MET A 540 5.50 -36.94 41.07
C MET A 540 5.91 -37.90 39.95
N LYS A 541 5.15 -38.98 39.73
CA LYS A 541 5.52 -40.02 38.75
C LYS A 541 5.27 -39.51 37.32
N GLN A 542 6.32 -39.03 36.67
CA GLN A 542 6.28 -38.50 35.32
C GLN A 542 6.07 -39.61 34.26
N ASN A 543 4.83 -39.76 33.78
CA ASN A 543 4.54 -40.46 32.52
C ASN A 543 4.90 -39.57 31.31
N THR A 544 6.17 -39.18 31.20
CA THR A 544 6.65 -38.31 30.11
C THR A 544 6.67 -39.06 28.78
N SER A 545 5.82 -38.63 27.84
CA SER A 545 5.96 -38.99 26.43
C SER A 545 7.16 -38.23 25.84
N ARG A 546 8.36 -38.82 26.00
CA ARG A 546 9.70 -38.19 25.88
C ARG A 546 10.11 -37.68 24.48
N ALA A 547 9.15 -37.48 23.58
CA ALA A 547 9.33 -37.10 22.18
C ALA A 547 8.66 -35.77 21.77
N THR A 548 7.77 -35.18 22.59
CA THR A 548 6.96 -34.01 22.20
C THR A 548 7.06 -32.80 23.14
N GLY A 549 7.49 -32.98 24.40
CA GLY A 549 7.51 -31.89 25.39
C GLY A 549 6.10 -31.42 25.80
N ILE A 550 5.13 -32.33 25.77
CA ILE A 550 3.75 -32.12 26.23
C ILE A 550 3.46 -33.19 27.29
N ASP A 551 3.13 -32.74 28.49
CA ASP A 551 2.80 -33.59 29.63
C ASP A 551 1.28 -33.63 29.85
N LEU A 552 0.76 -34.73 30.42
CA LEU A 552 -0.60 -34.79 30.92
C LEU A 552 -0.60 -34.32 32.38
N ILE A 553 -1.34 -33.25 32.66
CA ILE A 553 -1.36 -32.61 33.98
C ILE A 553 -2.77 -32.73 34.58
N PRO A 554 -2.94 -33.29 35.80
CA PRO A 554 -4.22 -33.31 36.50
C PRO A 554 -4.77 -31.90 36.69
N ILE A 555 -6.05 -31.68 36.38
CA ILE A 555 -6.64 -30.33 36.36
C ILE A 555 -6.63 -29.64 37.74
N GLN A 556 -6.60 -30.40 38.84
CA GLN A 556 -6.49 -29.85 40.20
C GLN A 556 -5.09 -29.30 40.54
N ALA A 557 -4.05 -29.68 39.79
CA ALA A 557 -2.68 -29.20 40.02
C ALA A 557 -2.43 -27.80 39.42
N ILE A 558 -3.36 -27.26 38.64
CA ILE A 558 -3.19 -26.04 37.85
C ILE A 558 -3.73 -24.82 38.62
N SER A 559 -2.82 -23.91 38.98
CA SER A 559 -3.14 -22.66 39.67
C SER A 559 -3.48 -21.53 38.69
N ILE A 560 -4.48 -20.71 39.02
CA ILE A 560 -4.93 -19.58 38.18
C ILE A 560 -4.56 -18.24 38.85
N ARG A 561 -3.85 -17.36 38.12
CA ARG A 561 -3.43 -16.03 38.58
C ARG A 561 -3.81 -14.97 37.53
N ARG A 562 -5.08 -14.57 37.49
CA ARG A 562 -5.60 -13.62 36.48
C ARG A 562 -4.81 -12.30 36.45
N VAL A 563 -4.55 -11.73 37.63
CA VAL A 563 -3.76 -10.49 37.83
C VAL A 563 -2.33 -10.57 37.25
N TRP A 564 -1.81 -11.77 36.99
CA TRP A 564 -0.52 -11.95 36.33
C TRP A 564 -0.66 -12.29 34.83
N PHE A 565 -1.59 -13.16 34.45
CA PHE A 565 -1.57 -13.81 33.13
C PHE A 565 -2.86 -13.68 32.30
N GLN A 566 -3.82 -12.84 32.70
CA GLN A 566 -5.09 -12.68 31.96
C GLN A 566 -5.60 -11.23 31.99
N ASN A 567 -5.54 -10.54 30.84
CA ASN A 567 -5.96 -9.14 30.72
C ASN A 567 -7.45 -8.99 30.36
N ARG A 568 -8.32 -9.77 31.00
CA ARG A 568 -9.77 -9.86 30.69
C ARG A 568 -10.62 -9.80 31.94
N ALA A 569 -11.78 -9.16 31.84
CA ALA A 569 -12.78 -9.14 32.90
C ALA A 569 -13.44 -10.53 33.11
N THR A 570 -13.55 -11.35 32.05
CA THR A 570 -14.17 -12.68 32.11
C THR A 570 -13.14 -13.80 32.35
N PRO A 571 -13.45 -14.84 33.15
CA PRO A 571 -12.50 -15.92 33.47
C PRO A 571 -12.07 -16.76 32.25
N TYR A 572 -12.97 -16.89 31.27
CA TYR A 572 -12.83 -17.68 30.05
C TYR A 572 -13.95 -17.25 29.08
N SER A 573 -13.90 -17.70 27.82
CA SER A 573 -15.02 -17.53 26.89
C SER A 573 -16.01 -18.69 27.03
N GLU A 574 -17.21 -18.42 27.56
CA GLU A 574 -18.28 -19.41 27.74
C GLU A 574 -18.60 -20.12 26.42
N ARG A 575 -18.75 -19.39 25.31
CA ARG A 575 -18.93 -19.95 23.96
C ARG A 575 -17.82 -20.94 23.55
N SER A 576 -16.57 -20.72 23.96
CA SER A 576 -15.49 -21.67 23.70
C SER A 576 -15.56 -22.91 24.60
N VAL A 577 -16.02 -22.77 25.84
CA VAL A 577 -16.31 -23.90 26.74
C VAL A 577 -17.44 -24.74 26.17
N GLU A 578 -18.56 -24.11 25.79
CA GLU A 578 -19.71 -24.76 25.17
C GLU A 578 -19.34 -25.49 23.89
N ASN A 579 -18.57 -24.88 22.98
CA ASN A 579 -18.12 -25.53 21.75
C ASN A 579 -17.40 -26.86 22.02
N ILE A 580 -16.52 -26.92 23.03
CA ILE A 580 -15.79 -28.15 23.39
C ILE A 580 -16.74 -29.16 24.03
N VAL A 581 -17.57 -28.74 24.99
CA VAL A 581 -18.53 -29.60 25.69
C VAL A 581 -19.55 -30.21 24.71
N GLN A 582 -20.05 -29.42 23.76
CA GLN A 582 -20.99 -29.89 22.74
C GLN A 582 -20.31 -30.77 21.67
N ALA A 583 -19.05 -30.49 21.30
CA ALA A 583 -18.29 -31.38 20.42
C ALA A 583 -18.08 -32.77 21.04
N VAL A 584 -17.90 -32.86 22.36
CA VAL A 584 -17.84 -34.14 23.09
C VAL A 584 -19.22 -34.81 23.12
N LYS A 585 -20.28 -34.09 23.51
CA LYS A 585 -21.67 -34.63 23.51
C LYS A 585 -22.15 -35.11 22.14
N ALA A 586 -21.69 -34.49 21.06
CA ALA A 586 -22.02 -34.86 19.68
C ALA A 586 -21.07 -35.89 19.05
N GLY A 587 -20.09 -36.44 19.79
CA GLY A 587 -19.11 -37.39 19.25
C GLY A 587 -18.15 -36.82 18.20
N ALA A 588 -18.10 -35.50 18.05
CA ALA A 588 -17.29 -34.78 17.07
C ALA A 588 -15.88 -34.41 17.58
N PHE A 589 -15.66 -34.42 18.90
CA PHE A 589 -14.37 -34.12 19.51
C PHE A 589 -13.27 -35.11 19.11
N ARG A 590 -12.03 -34.63 18.90
CA ARG A 590 -10.85 -35.46 18.58
C ARG A 590 -9.64 -34.95 19.34
N TRP A 591 -8.96 -35.81 20.09
CA TRP A 591 -7.78 -35.44 20.89
C TRP A 591 -6.64 -34.83 20.05
N SER A 592 -6.47 -35.27 18.80
CA SER A 592 -5.46 -34.75 17.87
C SER A 592 -5.73 -33.33 17.33
N GLN A 593 -6.90 -32.77 17.63
CA GLN A 593 -7.28 -31.38 17.28
C GLN A 593 -7.29 -30.45 18.50
N LEU A 594 -6.90 -30.94 19.68
CA LEU A 594 -6.80 -30.15 20.90
C LEU A 594 -5.36 -29.63 21.07
N ASP A 595 -5.16 -28.31 20.89
CA ASP A 595 -3.92 -27.66 21.28
C ASP A 595 -3.66 -27.85 22.80
N PRO A 596 -2.40 -28.06 23.24
CA PRO A 596 -2.06 -28.13 24.65
C PRO A 596 -2.19 -26.77 25.33
N VAL A 597 -2.55 -26.75 26.62
CA VAL A 597 -2.50 -25.53 27.44
C VAL A 597 -1.05 -25.16 27.76
N ILE A 598 -0.78 -23.89 28.11
CA ILE A 598 0.58 -23.45 28.49
C ILE A 598 0.58 -23.11 29.98
N LEU A 599 1.52 -23.73 30.71
CA LEU A 599 1.74 -23.55 32.14
C LEU A 599 3.15 -22.99 32.38
N TRP A 600 3.31 -22.20 33.43
CA TRP A 600 4.61 -21.75 33.95
C TRP A 600 4.90 -22.46 35.27
N ALA A 601 6.11 -23.00 35.41
CA ALA A 601 6.60 -23.49 36.69
C ALA A 601 7.12 -22.31 37.53
N GLY A 602 6.35 -21.89 38.52
CA GLY A 602 6.71 -20.83 39.46
C GLY A 602 7.85 -21.23 40.40
N ALA A 603 8.60 -20.24 40.89
CA ALA A 603 9.66 -20.45 41.89
C ALA A 603 9.14 -20.96 43.26
N ASP A 604 7.82 -20.90 43.48
CA ASP A 604 7.10 -21.50 44.61
C ASP A 604 6.68 -22.98 44.36
N GLY A 605 7.19 -23.58 43.27
CA GLY A 605 6.91 -24.97 42.89
C GLY A 605 5.54 -25.20 42.25
N LYS A 606 4.75 -24.15 41.97
CA LYS A 606 3.37 -24.27 41.48
C LYS A 606 3.28 -24.07 39.97
N LEU A 607 2.41 -24.87 39.33
CA LEU A 607 2.09 -24.73 37.92
C LEU A 607 1.01 -23.66 37.75
N TYR A 608 1.36 -22.52 37.16
CA TYR A 608 0.44 -21.42 36.87
C TYR A 608 0.02 -21.41 35.42
N MET A 609 -1.28 -21.30 35.14
CA MET A 609 -1.77 -21.21 33.75
C MET A 609 -1.42 -19.87 33.10
N LEU A 610 -0.71 -19.94 31.97
CA LEU A 610 -0.45 -18.81 31.07
C LEU A 610 -1.51 -18.71 29.96
N SER A 611 -1.91 -19.84 29.38
CA SER A 611 -2.82 -19.87 28.24
C SER A 611 -3.66 -21.14 28.21
N GLY A 612 -4.94 -21.01 27.81
CA GLY A 612 -5.88 -22.12 27.74
C GLY A 612 -7.05 -22.09 28.71
N HIS A 613 -7.33 -20.95 29.37
CA HIS A 613 -8.42 -20.78 30.34
C HIS A 613 -9.76 -21.44 29.94
N SER A 614 -10.26 -21.23 28.71
CA SER A 614 -11.51 -21.87 28.22
C SER A 614 -11.40 -23.39 28.00
N ARG A 615 -10.21 -23.92 27.73
CA ARG A 615 -9.95 -25.36 27.60
C ARG A 615 -9.94 -26.02 28.98
N LEU A 616 -9.27 -25.41 29.97
CA LEU A 616 -9.28 -25.90 31.35
C LEU A 616 -10.70 -25.95 31.93
N GLU A 617 -11.53 -24.94 31.70
CA GLU A 617 -12.91 -24.96 32.18
C GLU A 617 -13.79 -26.01 31.46
N ALA A 618 -13.60 -26.21 30.16
CA ALA A 618 -14.28 -27.32 29.47
C ALA A 618 -13.88 -28.68 30.08
N PHE A 619 -12.61 -28.87 30.42
CA PHE A 619 -12.10 -30.07 31.09
C PHE A 619 -12.66 -30.20 32.52
N ASN A 620 -12.73 -29.12 33.31
CA ASN A 620 -13.41 -29.11 34.63
C ASN A 620 -14.85 -29.65 34.53
N ARG A 621 -15.62 -29.17 33.56
CA ARG A 621 -17.02 -29.57 33.37
C ARG A 621 -17.16 -30.99 32.86
N LEU A 622 -16.31 -31.42 31.93
CA LEU A 622 -16.33 -32.77 31.36
C LEU A 622 -15.82 -33.84 32.35
N CYS A 623 -14.81 -33.54 33.16
CA CYS A 623 -14.35 -34.39 34.27
C CYS A 623 -15.47 -34.60 35.30
N ARG A 624 -16.13 -33.52 35.75
CA ARG A 624 -17.30 -33.60 36.66
C ARG A 624 -18.47 -34.38 36.06
N ALA A 625 -18.63 -34.36 34.73
CA ALA A 625 -19.66 -35.11 34.02
C ALA A 625 -19.27 -36.57 33.72
N GLY A 626 -18.10 -37.04 34.16
CA GLY A 626 -17.62 -38.41 33.90
C GLY A 626 -17.36 -38.72 32.43
N ALA A 627 -17.16 -37.71 31.58
CA ALA A 627 -17.04 -37.89 30.14
C ALA A 627 -15.75 -38.65 29.76
N VAL A 628 -15.86 -39.56 28.80
CA VAL A 628 -14.75 -40.34 28.24
C VAL A 628 -14.84 -40.31 26.71
N VAL A 629 -13.72 -40.05 26.04
CA VAL A 629 -13.57 -40.12 24.57
C VAL A 629 -12.27 -40.84 24.24
N ASP A 630 -12.29 -41.78 23.29
CA ASP A 630 -11.14 -42.58 22.86
C ASP A 630 -10.39 -43.26 24.04
N GLY A 631 -11.15 -43.74 25.04
CA GLY A 631 -10.63 -44.37 26.25
C GLY A 631 -10.00 -43.42 27.29
N ARG A 632 -10.06 -42.10 27.07
CA ARG A 632 -9.49 -41.08 27.97
C ARG A 632 -10.57 -40.22 28.62
N ASN A 633 -10.39 -39.92 29.91
CA ASN A 633 -11.22 -38.96 30.65
C ASN A 633 -10.70 -37.52 30.47
N PHE A 634 -11.46 -36.54 30.96
CA PHE A 634 -11.11 -35.10 30.89
C PHE A 634 -10.54 -34.54 32.21
N CYS A 635 -10.08 -35.38 33.13
CA CYS A 635 -9.52 -34.96 34.43
C CYS A 635 -8.00 -34.68 34.36
N GLU A 636 -7.34 -35.04 33.27
CA GLU A 636 -5.99 -34.63 32.92
C GLU A 636 -6.03 -33.84 31.61
N ILE A 637 -5.25 -32.74 31.52
CA ILE A 637 -5.20 -31.88 30.34
C ILE A 637 -3.78 -31.90 29.72
N PRO A 638 -3.63 -32.02 28.39
CA PRO A 638 -2.34 -31.88 27.72
C PRO A 638 -1.79 -30.46 27.90
N ALA A 639 -0.57 -30.35 28.42
CA ALA A 639 0.06 -29.09 28.77
C ALA A 639 1.52 -29.02 28.32
N LYS A 640 1.96 -27.84 27.88
CA LYS A 640 3.37 -27.48 27.74
C LYS A 640 3.79 -26.69 28.98
N ILE A 641 4.88 -27.09 29.63
CA ILE A 641 5.44 -26.40 30.80
C ILE A 641 6.62 -25.53 30.38
N GLU A 642 6.52 -24.22 30.60
CA GLU A 642 7.64 -23.29 30.52
C GLU A 642 8.33 -23.24 31.90
N ALA A 643 9.52 -23.84 31.99
CA ALA A 643 10.35 -23.85 33.20
C ALA A 643 11.55 -22.91 33.06
N ASN A 644 12.18 -22.55 34.19
CA ASN A 644 13.39 -21.72 34.27
C ASN A 644 13.27 -20.32 33.63
N ILE A 645 12.06 -19.76 33.56
CA ILE A 645 11.79 -18.40 33.10
C ILE A 645 11.27 -17.51 34.25
N SER A 646 11.56 -16.20 34.18
CA SER A 646 11.12 -15.23 35.19
C SER A 646 9.61 -14.97 35.11
N LEU A 647 9.04 -14.37 36.16
CA LEU A 647 7.64 -13.93 36.17
C LEU A 647 7.35 -12.91 35.05
N GLU A 648 8.32 -12.07 34.68
CA GLU A 648 8.18 -11.10 33.58
C GLU A 648 8.17 -11.78 32.21
N GLU A 649 9.01 -12.80 32.02
CA GLU A 649 9.03 -13.63 30.81
C GLU A 649 7.74 -14.46 30.68
N ALA A 650 7.26 -15.04 31.78
CA ALA A 650 5.99 -15.75 31.84
C ALA A 650 4.80 -14.83 31.49
N LYS A 651 4.82 -13.57 31.97
CA LYS A 651 3.85 -12.52 31.59
C LYS A 651 3.92 -12.20 30.09
N ARG A 652 5.12 -12.11 29.52
CA ARG A 652 5.33 -11.90 28.07
C ARG A 652 4.78 -13.08 27.24
N ILE A 653 5.06 -14.31 27.65
CA ILE A 653 4.57 -15.52 26.95
C ILE A 653 3.04 -15.64 27.02
N ALA A 654 2.42 -15.34 28.17
CA ALA A 654 0.96 -15.29 28.29
C ALA A 654 0.33 -14.29 27.30
N LEU A 655 0.91 -13.09 27.21
CA LEU A 655 0.49 -12.04 26.28
C LEU A 655 0.62 -12.47 24.80
N GLU A 656 1.77 -13.06 24.44
CA GLU A 656 2.10 -13.51 23.07
C GLU A 656 1.30 -14.76 22.65
N SER A 657 0.85 -15.57 23.61
CA SER A 657 0.04 -16.78 23.37
C SER A 657 -1.41 -16.51 22.95
N ASN A 658 -1.91 -15.26 23.01
CA ASN A 658 -3.27 -14.90 22.56
C ASN A 658 -3.53 -15.16 21.06
N THR A 659 -2.53 -15.56 20.30
CA THR A 659 -2.61 -16.01 18.90
C THR A 659 -3.35 -17.34 18.70
N LEU A 660 -3.43 -18.20 19.72
CA LEU A 660 -3.93 -19.59 19.63
C LEU A 660 -5.34 -19.83 20.21
N SER A 661 -6.12 -18.79 20.54
CA SER A 661 -7.42 -18.98 21.20
C SER A 661 -8.45 -17.91 20.85
N THR A 662 -9.61 -17.92 21.54
CA THR A 662 -10.58 -16.81 21.50
C THR A 662 -9.85 -15.52 21.83
N LYS A 663 -9.72 -14.62 20.84
CA LYS A 663 -8.91 -13.41 20.96
C LYS A 663 -9.43 -12.47 22.06
N GLU A 664 -8.54 -11.66 22.62
CA GLU A 664 -8.91 -10.48 23.42
C GLU A 664 -9.58 -9.45 22.51
N THR A 665 -10.50 -8.65 23.06
CA THR A 665 -11.14 -7.56 22.29
C THR A 665 -10.19 -6.38 22.12
N GLU A 666 -10.50 -5.47 21.20
CA GLU A 666 -9.63 -4.31 20.94
C GLU A 666 -9.57 -3.34 22.13
N LEU A 667 -10.58 -3.37 23.01
CA LEU A 667 -10.58 -2.67 24.30
C LEU A 667 -9.71 -3.39 25.33
N GLU A 668 -9.83 -4.71 25.47
CA GLU A 668 -8.97 -5.53 26.35
C GLU A 668 -7.48 -5.38 25.98
N ARG A 669 -7.14 -5.34 24.67
CA ARG A 669 -5.78 -5.01 24.19
C ARG A 669 -5.39 -3.57 24.52
N ALA A 670 -6.28 -2.60 24.30
CA ALA A 670 -6.01 -1.18 24.55
C ALA A 670 -5.72 -0.87 26.03
N GLU A 671 -6.36 -1.57 26.97
CA GLU A 671 -6.07 -1.45 28.41
C GLU A 671 -4.65 -1.89 28.76
N TYR A 672 -4.16 -2.99 28.17
CA TYR A 672 -2.78 -3.44 28.36
C TYR A 672 -1.77 -2.36 27.92
N TYR A 673 -1.94 -1.79 26.74
CA TYR A 673 -1.06 -0.72 26.26
C TYR A 673 -1.24 0.60 27.03
N ARG A 674 -2.45 0.90 27.52
CA ARG A 674 -2.68 2.05 28.43
C ARG A 674 -1.86 1.88 29.70
N ALA A 675 -1.93 0.71 30.35
CA ALA A 675 -1.13 0.42 31.54
C ALA A 675 0.39 0.50 31.25
N MET A 676 0.84 -0.01 30.10
CA MET A 676 2.24 0.11 29.68
C MET A 676 2.69 1.58 29.51
N ARG A 677 1.88 2.43 28.85
CA ARG A 677 2.19 3.87 28.70
C ARG A 677 2.23 4.59 30.05
N MET A 678 1.32 4.26 30.98
CA MET A 678 1.31 4.81 32.34
C MET A 678 2.55 4.42 33.17
N GLN A 679 3.20 3.30 32.82
CA GLN A 679 4.49 2.87 33.38
C GLN A 679 5.72 3.49 32.68
N GLY A 680 5.52 4.47 31.78
CA GLY A 680 6.61 5.12 31.03
C GLY A 680 7.27 4.24 29.96
N ARG A 681 6.67 3.09 29.61
CA ARG A 681 7.21 2.15 28.62
C ARG A 681 6.73 2.47 27.19
N ASP A 682 7.58 2.11 26.22
CA ASP A 682 7.35 2.23 24.77
C ASP A 682 6.30 1.20 24.28
N ALA A 683 5.03 1.51 24.52
CA ALA A 683 3.89 0.73 24.06
C ALA A 683 3.78 0.66 22.53
N ASP A 684 4.20 1.73 21.84
CA ASP A 684 4.12 1.85 20.39
C ASP A 684 4.97 0.80 19.67
N LYS A 685 6.17 0.51 20.20
CA LYS A 685 7.08 -0.51 19.69
C LYS A 685 6.62 -1.93 19.99
N ASP A 686 6.12 -2.20 21.19
CA ASP A 686 5.57 -3.53 21.52
C ASP A 686 4.27 -3.79 20.73
N ALA A 687 3.37 -2.81 20.56
CA ALA A 687 2.16 -2.98 19.75
C ALA A 687 2.47 -3.29 18.28
N LYS A 688 3.44 -2.60 17.66
CA LYS A 688 3.91 -2.89 16.29
C LYS A 688 4.51 -4.29 16.14
N ARG A 689 5.05 -4.86 17.22
CA ARG A 689 5.62 -6.22 17.28
C ARG A 689 4.55 -7.29 17.48
N LEU A 690 3.46 -6.98 18.19
CA LEU A 690 2.52 -7.97 18.72
C LEU A 690 1.14 -7.99 18.04
N GLU A 691 0.59 -6.84 17.64
CA GLU A 691 -0.80 -6.75 17.13
C GLU A 691 -0.93 -6.94 15.61
N GLY A 692 0.20 -7.02 14.89
CA GLY A 692 0.21 -6.95 13.42
C GLY A 692 -0.43 -5.66 12.92
N ASP A 693 -1.16 -5.73 11.80
CA ASP A 693 -1.76 -4.55 11.14
C ASP A 693 -2.72 -3.73 12.03
N ASN A 694 -3.23 -4.32 13.13
CA ASN A 694 -4.17 -3.65 14.02
C ASN A 694 -3.53 -2.72 15.07
N TRP A 695 -2.19 -2.70 15.16
CA TRP A 695 -1.44 -1.97 16.20
C TRP A 695 -1.88 -0.50 16.34
N SER A 696 -2.14 0.16 15.22
CA SER A 696 -2.48 1.59 15.18
C SER A 696 -3.88 1.88 15.73
N THR A 697 -4.84 0.96 15.55
CA THR A 697 -6.17 1.08 16.17
C THR A 697 -6.04 0.90 17.68
N ILE A 698 -5.37 -0.17 18.13
CA ILE A 698 -5.26 -0.54 19.54
C ILE A 698 -4.48 0.53 20.34
N ILE A 699 -3.40 1.09 19.77
CA ILE A 699 -2.68 2.21 20.38
C ILE A 699 -3.59 3.44 20.51
N ALA A 700 -4.33 3.82 19.45
CA ALA A 700 -5.25 4.96 19.52
C ALA A 700 -6.32 4.77 20.61
N LEU A 701 -6.95 3.59 20.67
CA LEU A 701 -7.94 3.25 21.70
C LEU A 701 -7.36 3.33 23.13
N SER A 702 -6.06 3.09 23.31
CA SER A 702 -5.42 3.20 24.63
C SER A 702 -5.43 4.63 25.20
N TYR A 703 -5.56 5.66 24.35
CA TYR A 703 -5.62 7.08 24.76
C TYR A 703 -7.03 7.58 25.09
N LEU A 704 -8.06 6.75 24.87
CA LEU A 704 -9.43 7.06 25.28
C LEU A 704 -9.60 6.96 26.79
N ASN A 705 -10.56 7.71 27.34
CA ASN A 705 -10.99 7.64 28.73
C ASN A 705 -11.86 6.38 28.94
N PRO A 706 -11.49 5.42 29.81
CA PRO A 706 -12.32 4.24 30.07
C PRO A 706 -13.69 4.56 30.68
N SER A 707 -13.90 5.75 31.27
CA SER A 707 -15.23 6.21 31.71
C SER A 707 -15.94 7.16 30.73
N GLY A 708 -15.38 7.38 29.54
CA GLY A 708 -15.93 8.31 28.55
C GLY A 708 -17.02 7.71 27.67
N LYS A 709 -17.77 8.58 26.98
CA LYS A 709 -18.80 8.20 26.00
C LYS A 709 -18.22 7.32 24.89
N THR A 710 -17.04 7.69 24.37
CA THR A 710 -16.35 6.95 23.30
C THR A 710 -16.08 5.49 23.66
N TYR A 711 -15.59 5.25 24.89
CA TYR A 711 -15.26 3.91 25.37
C TYR A 711 -16.53 3.09 25.67
N THR A 712 -17.50 3.72 26.32
CA THR A 712 -18.82 3.13 26.62
C THR A 712 -19.55 2.70 25.34
N ALA A 713 -19.51 3.53 24.29
CA ALA A 713 -20.11 3.23 22.99
C ALA A 713 -19.45 2.02 22.32
N LEU A 714 -18.12 1.93 22.32
CA LEU A 714 -17.41 0.76 21.80
C LEU A 714 -17.77 -0.52 22.56
N GLN A 715 -17.83 -0.45 23.90
CA GLN A 715 -18.16 -1.59 24.76
C GLN A 715 -19.60 -2.09 24.51
N ALA A 716 -20.57 -1.19 24.40
CA ALA A 716 -21.94 -1.54 24.04
C ALA A 716 -22.02 -2.16 22.64
N LEU A 717 -21.23 -1.65 21.69
CA LEU A 717 -21.21 -2.13 20.31
C LEU A 717 -20.60 -3.52 20.13
N GLU A 718 -19.82 -4.08 21.06
CA GLU A 718 -19.26 -5.44 20.88
C GLU A 718 -20.35 -6.48 20.54
N ARG A 719 -21.57 -6.29 21.07
CA ARG A 719 -22.75 -7.15 20.87
C ARG A 719 -23.62 -6.78 19.65
N ALA A 720 -23.36 -5.67 18.96
CA ALA A 720 -24.22 -5.10 17.93
C ALA A 720 -23.88 -5.51 16.48
N ASP A 721 -24.60 -4.95 15.50
CA ASP A 721 -24.44 -5.25 14.06
C ASP A 721 -23.15 -4.72 13.42
N ALA A 722 -22.72 -5.39 12.34
CA ALA A 722 -21.43 -5.20 11.70
C ALA A 722 -21.18 -3.80 11.10
N THR A 723 -22.22 -3.11 10.61
CA THR A 723 -22.07 -1.81 9.94
C THR A 723 -21.78 -0.69 10.94
N SER A 724 -22.57 -0.59 12.01
CA SER A 724 -22.41 0.45 13.05
C SER A 724 -21.08 0.33 13.79
N LYS A 725 -20.60 -0.91 13.99
CA LYS A 725 -19.26 -1.21 14.50
C LYS A 725 -18.15 -0.51 13.71
N GLY A 726 -18.25 -0.44 12.38
CA GLY A 726 -17.21 0.16 11.53
C GLY A 726 -17.06 1.68 11.71
N ASN A 727 -18.18 2.40 11.77
CA ASN A 727 -18.17 3.87 11.89
C ASN A 727 -17.67 4.31 13.27
N ILE A 728 -18.21 3.75 14.35
CA ILE A 728 -17.86 4.20 15.71
C ILE A 728 -16.45 3.75 16.10
N ARG A 729 -15.95 2.62 15.60
CA ARG A 729 -14.52 2.27 15.63
C ARG A 729 -13.63 3.31 14.96
N THR A 730 -14.06 3.83 13.80
CA THR A 730 -13.30 4.84 13.04
C THR A 730 -13.26 6.17 13.79
N ILE A 731 -14.41 6.63 14.30
CA ILE A 731 -14.56 7.82 15.14
C ILE A 731 -13.68 7.71 16.40
N ALA A 732 -13.76 6.58 17.11
CA ALA A 732 -12.97 6.34 18.31
C ALA A 732 -11.46 6.31 18.04
N ARG A 733 -11.02 5.80 16.89
CA ARG A 733 -9.62 5.89 16.46
C ARG A 733 -9.20 7.34 16.24
N TRP A 734 -10.03 8.17 15.60
CA TRP A 734 -9.72 9.60 15.38
C TRP A 734 -9.61 10.36 16.70
N ILE A 735 -10.55 10.13 17.63
CA ILE A 735 -10.55 10.75 18.97
C ILE A 735 -9.32 10.30 19.76
N GLY A 736 -8.99 9.00 19.75
CA GLY A 736 -7.78 8.45 20.36
C GLY A 736 -6.48 9.02 19.78
N ASN A 737 -6.39 9.14 18.46
CA ASN A 737 -5.27 9.78 17.76
C ASN A 737 -5.15 11.27 18.10
N ALA A 738 -6.27 11.99 18.23
CA ALA A 738 -6.27 13.38 18.68
C ALA A 738 -5.75 13.51 20.12
N ARG A 739 -6.21 12.65 21.03
CA ARG A 739 -5.75 12.60 22.44
C ARG A 739 -4.27 12.22 22.56
N ALA A 740 -3.76 11.36 21.69
CA ALA A 740 -2.33 11.04 21.60
C ALA A 740 -1.48 12.22 21.08
N LYS A 741 -2.01 13.01 20.15
CA LYS A 741 -1.32 14.13 19.49
C LYS A 741 -1.36 15.44 20.28
N TYR A 742 -2.48 15.71 20.95
CA TYR A 742 -2.76 16.97 21.63
C TYR A 742 -2.93 16.73 23.14
N GLY A 743 -1.82 16.77 23.88
CA GLY A 743 -1.81 16.57 25.35
C GLY A 743 -2.62 17.59 26.16
N LEU A 744 -3.18 18.62 25.52
CA LEU A 744 -4.11 19.59 26.10
C LEU A 744 -5.58 19.09 26.12
N LEU A 745 -5.90 17.95 25.48
CA LEU A 745 -7.27 17.44 25.40
C LEU A 745 -7.68 16.69 26.68
N THR A 746 -8.55 17.31 27.47
CA THR A 746 -9.16 16.75 28.68
C THR A 746 -10.12 15.59 28.35
N ASN A 747 -10.61 14.90 29.39
CA ASN A 747 -11.65 13.89 29.23
C ASN A 747 -12.98 14.52 28.75
N PHE A 748 -13.28 15.77 29.16
CA PHE A 748 -14.46 16.50 28.70
C PHE A 748 -14.38 16.79 27.19
N HIS A 749 -13.20 17.15 26.69
CA HIS A 749 -12.99 17.34 25.25
C HIS A 749 -13.16 16.02 24.46
N GLU A 750 -12.85 14.86 25.05
CA GLU A 750 -13.12 13.55 24.45
C GLU A 750 -14.62 13.31 24.24
N ASP A 751 -15.43 13.63 25.26
CA ASP A 751 -16.89 13.47 25.21
C ASP A 751 -17.57 14.51 24.32
N GLU A 752 -17.05 15.75 24.23
CA GLU A 752 -17.54 16.76 23.27
C GLU A 752 -17.25 16.34 21.82
N LEU A 753 -16.05 15.81 21.54
CA LEU A 753 -15.70 15.27 20.22
C LEU A 753 -16.59 14.08 19.83
N TYR A 754 -16.89 13.19 20.79
CA TYR A 754 -17.82 12.08 20.57
C TYR A 754 -19.23 12.60 20.24
N THR A 755 -19.77 13.48 21.07
CA THR A 755 -21.12 14.04 20.88
C THR A 755 -21.25 14.82 19.57
N TRP A 756 -20.20 15.52 19.13
CA TRP A 756 -20.23 16.16 17.82
C TRP A 756 -20.20 15.14 16.66
N LEU A 757 -19.32 14.13 16.70
CA LEU A 757 -19.18 13.18 15.59
C LEU A 757 -20.34 12.17 15.50
N VAL A 758 -20.89 11.73 16.63
CA VAL A 758 -21.96 10.73 16.71
C VAL A 758 -23.32 11.38 16.94
N ASP A 759 -23.56 11.94 18.12
CA ASP A 759 -24.89 12.39 18.55
C ASP A 759 -25.44 13.51 17.64
N ASN A 760 -24.59 14.48 17.27
CA ASN A 760 -24.90 15.57 16.36
C ASN A 760 -24.65 15.23 14.88
N LEU A 761 -24.40 13.95 14.55
CA LEU A 761 -24.16 13.44 13.20
C LEU A 761 -23.03 14.15 12.42
N GLY A 762 -21.98 14.63 13.10
CA GLY A 762 -20.85 15.31 12.47
C GLY A 762 -19.99 14.42 11.56
N TYR A 763 -20.02 13.09 11.73
CA TYR A 763 -19.35 12.14 10.86
C TYR A 763 -20.21 11.75 9.64
N GLY A 764 -19.64 11.82 8.44
CA GLY A 764 -20.30 11.42 7.20
C GLY A 764 -19.89 12.23 5.97
N THR A 765 -20.60 12.04 4.86
CA THR A 765 -20.28 12.60 3.53
C THR A 765 -21.20 13.72 3.06
N ARG A 766 -22.18 14.14 3.86
CA ARG A 766 -23.08 15.26 3.52
C ARG A 766 -22.39 16.60 3.77
N GLN A 767 -22.94 17.67 3.19
CA GLN A 767 -22.47 19.04 3.40
C GLN A 767 -22.42 19.37 4.91
N GLY A 768 -21.27 19.87 5.38
CA GLY A 768 -21.02 20.16 6.80
C GLY A 768 -20.51 18.99 7.66
N GLN A 769 -20.63 17.75 7.19
CA GLN A 769 -20.06 16.56 7.84
C GLN A 769 -18.58 16.36 7.49
N ILE A 770 -17.88 15.51 8.25
CA ILE A 770 -16.50 15.09 7.98
C ILE A 770 -16.42 13.58 7.75
N SER A 771 -15.83 13.21 6.61
CA SER A 771 -15.67 11.83 6.14
C SER A 771 -14.23 11.29 6.27
N ASN A 772 -13.25 12.14 6.59
CA ASN A 772 -11.85 11.74 6.63
C ASN A 772 -11.07 12.36 7.80
N GLU A 773 -10.02 11.65 8.22
CA GLU A 773 -9.22 11.95 9.42
C GLU A 773 -8.37 13.23 9.28
N ARG A 774 -8.07 13.66 8.05
CA ARG A 774 -7.31 14.89 7.78
C ARG A 774 -8.15 16.12 8.08
N ASP A 775 -9.38 16.18 7.59
CA ASP A 775 -10.24 17.34 7.79
C ASP A 775 -10.76 17.45 9.23
N PHE A 776 -10.96 16.30 9.90
CA PHE A 776 -11.14 16.23 11.35
C PHE A 776 -9.95 16.88 12.09
N ASN A 777 -8.72 16.47 11.76
CA ASN A 777 -7.50 17.06 12.35
C ASN A 777 -7.35 18.55 12.03
N ASN A 778 -7.72 19.00 10.83
CA ASN A 778 -7.66 20.41 10.41
C ASN A 778 -8.64 21.27 11.24
N ARG A 779 -9.90 20.84 11.37
CA ARG A 779 -10.93 21.54 12.16
C ARG A 779 -10.53 21.60 13.64
N LEU A 780 -10.08 20.49 14.20
CA LEU A 780 -9.64 20.41 15.60
C LEU A 780 -8.40 21.27 15.87
N ALA A 781 -7.41 21.28 14.97
CA ALA A 781 -6.24 22.16 15.09
C ALA A 781 -6.62 23.64 15.07
N SER A 782 -7.54 24.06 14.20
CA SER A 782 -8.04 25.44 14.14
C SER A 782 -8.70 25.85 15.47
N ILE A 783 -9.54 24.98 16.03
CA ILE A 783 -10.25 25.23 17.29
C ILE A 783 -9.28 25.31 18.47
N ILE A 784 -8.35 24.35 18.61
CA ILE A 784 -7.32 24.38 19.66
C ILE A 784 -6.49 25.66 19.55
N ASN A 785 -6.07 26.07 18.35
CA ASN A 785 -5.27 27.28 18.15
C ASN A 785 -6.02 28.58 18.47
N ARG A 786 -7.36 28.59 18.44
CA ARG A 786 -8.21 29.74 18.80
C ARG A 786 -8.58 29.76 20.29
N ARG A 787 -8.87 28.60 20.88
CA ARG A 787 -9.28 28.40 22.28
C ARG A 787 -8.13 28.13 23.25
N SER A 788 -6.87 28.22 22.81
CA SER A 788 -5.70 28.10 23.68
C SER A 788 -5.15 29.48 24.06
N THR A 789 -5.34 29.84 25.32
CA THR A 789 -4.94 31.11 25.92
C THR A 789 -3.82 30.87 26.94
N PHE A 790 -2.68 31.51 26.75
CA PHE A 790 -1.44 31.28 27.52
C PHE A 790 -1.06 29.79 27.70
N GLY A 791 -1.27 28.98 26.65
CA GLY A 791 -0.95 27.55 26.65
C GLY A 791 -1.97 26.65 27.37
N ARG A 792 -3.04 27.21 27.94
CA ARG A 792 -4.20 26.47 28.46
C ARG A 792 -5.34 26.50 27.45
N LEU A 793 -5.91 25.33 27.16
CA LEU A 793 -7.10 25.19 26.33
C LEU A 793 -8.35 25.43 27.19
N GLU A 794 -9.31 26.21 26.70
CA GLU A 794 -10.63 26.39 27.35
C GLU A 794 -11.34 25.04 27.58
N ASP A 795 -12.15 24.95 28.65
CA ASP A 795 -12.82 23.70 29.09
C ASP A 795 -13.86 23.14 28.09
N SER A 796 -14.20 23.87 27.03
CA SER A 796 -15.01 23.37 25.91
C SER A 796 -14.43 23.84 24.58
N LEU A 797 -14.42 22.94 23.60
CA LEU A 797 -14.01 23.19 22.23
C LEU A 797 -15.05 24.01 21.45
N ASN A 798 -16.32 24.00 21.91
CA ASN A 798 -17.51 24.48 21.20
C ASN A 798 -17.49 24.09 19.71
N ILE A 799 -17.18 22.82 19.41
CA ILE A 799 -16.84 22.36 18.06
C ILE A 799 -18.03 22.42 17.08
N ALA A 800 -19.25 22.53 17.60
CA ALA A 800 -20.48 22.70 16.82
C ALA A 800 -20.64 24.13 16.26
N ALA A 801 -20.00 25.15 16.85
CA ALA A 801 -20.11 26.52 16.36
C ALA A 801 -19.50 26.68 14.95
N ASN A 802 -20.17 27.45 14.08
CA ASN A 802 -19.64 27.79 12.76
C ASN A 802 -18.47 28.77 12.90
N VAL A 803 -17.25 28.25 12.81
CA VAL A 803 -16.01 29.02 12.88
C VAL A 803 -15.84 29.85 11.60
N THR A 804 -16.27 31.11 11.66
CA THR A 804 -15.96 32.10 10.62
C THR A 804 -14.48 32.51 10.66
N LEU A 805 -13.94 32.89 9.51
CA LEU A 805 -12.63 33.52 9.40
C LEU A 805 -12.75 35.02 9.72
N SER A 806 -11.72 35.63 10.29
CA SER A 806 -11.61 37.09 10.35
C SER A 806 -11.55 37.66 8.92
N PRO A 807 -12.04 38.90 8.67
CA PRO A 807 -11.87 39.58 7.39
C PRO A 807 -10.39 39.62 6.94
N VAL A 808 -9.45 39.82 7.88
CA VAL A 808 -8.01 39.84 7.62
C VAL A 808 -7.49 38.44 7.26
N GLU A 809 -7.93 37.38 7.95
CA GLU A 809 -7.62 36.00 7.56
C GLU A 809 -8.17 35.67 6.17
N ALA A 810 -9.39 36.11 5.85
CA ALA A 810 -10.02 35.88 4.56
C ALA A 810 -9.28 36.59 3.42
N GLN A 811 -8.96 37.88 3.59
CA GLN A 811 -8.22 38.69 2.63
C GLN A 811 -6.79 38.15 2.41
N TYR A 812 -6.10 37.74 3.48
CA TYR A 812 -4.78 37.10 3.36
C TYR A 812 -4.85 35.75 2.61
N ASN A 813 -5.85 34.92 2.90
CA ASN A 813 -6.03 33.65 2.18
C ASN A 813 -6.38 33.88 0.70
N GLN A 814 -7.12 34.95 0.37
CA GLN A 814 -7.37 35.39 -1.00
C GLN A 814 -6.07 35.81 -1.70
N GLN A 815 -5.29 36.73 -1.11
CA GLN A 815 -3.99 37.16 -1.64
C GLN A 815 -3.04 35.98 -1.88
N LEU A 816 -3.01 35.01 -0.96
CA LEU A 816 -2.20 33.81 -1.08
C LEU A 816 -2.68 32.88 -2.22
N ALA A 817 -3.99 32.84 -2.48
CA ALA A 817 -4.55 32.11 -3.62
C ALA A 817 -4.23 32.81 -4.95
N GLU A 818 -4.44 34.13 -5.03
CA GLU A 818 -4.13 34.96 -6.20
C GLU A 818 -2.65 34.89 -6.57
N ALA A 819 -1.73 35.04 -5.59
CA ALA A 819 -0.29 34.86 -5.81
C ALA A 819 0.09 33.42 -6.21
N SER A 820 -0.67 32.41 -5.76
CA SER A 820 -0.51 31.04 -6.25
C SER A 820 -1.00 30.86 -7.69
N GLU A 821 -1.96 31.67 -8.14
CA GLU A 821 -2.53 31.62 -9.49
C GLU A 821 -1.68 32.39 -10.50
N THR A 822 -1.16 33.58 -10.15
CA THR A 822 -0.23 34.33 -11.01
C THR A 822 1.04 33.54 -11.31
N VAL A 823 1.60 32.82 -10.33
CA VAL A 823 2.75 31.91 -10.54
C VAL A 823 2.42 30.79 -11.53
N LYS A 824 1.20 30.24 -11.50
CA LYS A 824 0.75 29.21 -12.46
C LYS A 824 0.54 29.80 -13.85
N ALA A 825 -0.09 30.98 -13.94
CA ALA A 825 -0.33 31.70 -15.18
C ALA A 825 0.97 32.08 -15.90
N LEU A 826 1.93 32.66 -15.17
CA LEU A 826 3.25 33.04 -15.71
C LEU A 826 4.09 31.82 -16.13
N GLN A 827 4.02 30.70 -15.39
CA GLN A 827 4.65 29.45 -15.82
C GLN A 827 4.01 28.93 -17.12
N LYS A 828 2.67 28.89 -17.18
CA LYS A 828 1.94 28.48 -18.40
C LYS A 828 2.29 29.36 -19.60
N GLN A 829 2.34 30.68 -19.41
CA GLN A 829 2.70 31.65 -20.44
C GLN A 829 4.15 31.48 -20.92
N LEU A 830 5.09 31.21 -20.01
CA LEU A 830 6.47 30.85 -20.34
C LEU A 830 6.54 29.57 -21.17
N ASP A 831 5.84 28.51 -20.74
CA ASP A 831 5.79 27.22 -21.44
C ASP A 831 5.11 27.34 -22.82
N GLU A 832 4.14 28.25 -22.97
CA GLU A 832 3.48 28.59 -24.24
C GLU A 832 4.43 29.36 -25.17
N LYS A 833 5.19 30.34 -24.67
CA LYS A 833 6.18 31.09 -25.46
C LYS A 833 7.39 30.24 -25.87
N ILE A 834 7.89 29.36 -25.01
CA ILE A 834 8.94 28.38 -25.36
C ILE A 834 8.46 27.46 -26.50
N ARG A 835 7.20 27.01 -26.46
CA ARG A 835 6.61 26.22 -27.56
C ARG A 835 6.44 27.05 -28.85
N GLU A 836 6.01 28.30 -28.74
CA GLU A 836 5.89 29.20 -29.89
C GLU A 836 7.23 29.42 -30.58
N TYR A 837 8.28 29.82 -29.85
CA TYR A 837 9.60 30.07 -30.44
C TYR A 837 10.25 28.79 -30.99
N ARG A 838 10.08 27.63 -30.33
CA ARG A 838 10.52 26.33 -30.89
C ARG A 838 9.76 25.96 -32.16
N SER A 839 8.47 26.27 -32.28
CA SER A 839 7.70 26.05 -33.52
C SER A 839 8.10 26.97 -34.68
N ARG A 840 8.83 28.06 -34.38
CA ARG A 840 9.45 28.96 -35.37
C ARG A 840 10.92 28.62 -35.65
N ASN A 841 11.41 27.45 -35.22
CA ASN A 841 12.80 27.00 -35.34
C ASN A 841 13.85 27.92 -34.69
N ALA A 842 13.48 28.69 -33.65
CA ALA A 842 14.45 29.49 -32.90
C ALA A 842 15.44 28.58 -32.13
N THR A 843 16.71 29.01 -32.03
CA THR A 843 17.74 28.27 -31.28
C THR A 843 17.57 28.39 -29.77
N GLU A 844 18.12 27.45 -29.01
CA GLU A 844 17.99 27.40 -27.53
C GLU A 844 18.41 28.72 -26.85
N ASN A 845 19.49 29.35 -27.32
CA ASN A 845 19.98 30.63 -26.80
C ASN A 845 19.01 31.78 -27.11
N GLN A 846 18.45 31.83 -28.32
CA GLN A 846 17.44 32.83 -28.70
C GLN A 846 16.14 32.64 -27.91
N ILE A 847 15.75 31.40 -27.59
CA ILE A 847 14.59 31.11 -26.74
C ILE A 847 14.82 31.62 -25.31
N LEU A 848 16.03 31.43 -24.77
CA LEU A 848 16.41 31.94 -23.44
C LEU A 848 16.34 33.48 -23.39
N GLU A 849 16.90 34.16 -24.39
CA GLU A 849 16.86 35.64 -24.49
C GLU A 849 15.43 36.17 -24.64
N LEU A 850 14.66 35.65 -25.61
CA LEU A 850 13.29 36.08 -25.89
C LEU A 850 12.29 35.77 -24.76
N THR A 851 12.61 34.84 -23.86
CA THR A 851 11.74 34.50 -22.70
C THR A 851 12.22 35.07 -21.37
N ALA A 852 13.41 35.69 -21.33
CA ALA A 852 13.98 36.32 -20.13
C ALA A 852 13.03 37.29 -19.38
N PRO A 853 12.19 38.13 -20.05
CA PRO A 853 11.25 39.00 -19.34
C PRO A 853 10.19 38.23 -18.55
N ILE A 854 9.69 37.11 -19.10
CA ILE A 854 8.62 36.31 -18.49
C ILE A 854 9.19 35.42 -17.39
N SER A 855 10.39 34.87 -17.56
CA SER A 855 11.06 34.13 -16.48
C SER A 855 11.46 35.03 -15.30
N ALA A 856 11.80 36.30 -15.56
CA ALA A 856 11.99 37.31 -14.51
C ALA A 856 10.68 37.63 -13.76
N GLN A 857 9.56 37.83 -14.47
CA GLN A 857 8.24 38.03 -13.86
C GLN A 857 7.81 36.82 -13.00
N LEU A 858 7.95 35.61 -13.54
CA LEU A 858 7.68 34.36 -12.82
C LEU A 858 8.52 34.22 -11.54
N THR A 859 9.78 34.65 -11.59
CA THR A 859 10.68 34.63 -10.43
C THR A 859 10.22 35.63 -9.35
N ARG A 860 9.78 36.84 -9.73
CA ARG A 860 9.22 37.84 -8.81
C ARG A 860 7.93 37.33 -8.13
N ALA A 861 6.99 36.78 -8.91
CA ALA A 861 5.74 36.23 -8.38
C ALA A 861 5.98 35.05 -7.42
N ARG A 862 7.00 34.22 -7.68
CA ARG A 862 7.41 33.15 -6.74
C ARG A 862 7.95 33.69 -5.42
N ILE A 863 8.73 34.77 -5.45
CA ILE A 863 9.24 35.44 -4.23
C ILE A 863 8.08 36.06 -3.45
N GLU A 864 7.15 36.74 -4.12
CA GLU A 864 5.94 37.31 -3.50
C GLU A 864 5.09 36.24 -2.80
N TYR A 865 4.81 35.12 -3.46
CA TYR A 865 4.10 33.98 -2.87
C TYR A 865 4.83 33.39 -1.65
N GLN A 866 6.17 33.31 -1.67
CA GLN A 866 6.96 32.87 -0.51
C GLN A 866 6.92 33.89 0.65
N ASN A 867 6.97 35.19 0.34
CA ASN A 867 6.86 36.25 1.35
C ASN A 867 5.48 36.25 2.02
N LEU A 868 4.41 35.99 1.27
CA LEU A 868 3.07 35.78 1.85
C LEU A 868 3.06 34.53 2.76
N LEU A 869 3.62 33.40 2.33
CA LEU A 869 3.72 32.19 3.16
C LEU A 869 4.48 32.42 4.49
N GLN A 870 5.51 33.27 4.50
CA GLN A 870 6.24 33.63 5.71
C GLN A 870 5.39 34.47 6.68
N LYS A 871 4.67 35.48 6.18
CA LYS A 871 3.76 36.34 6.97
C LYS A 871 2.58 35.61 7.62
N LYS A 872 2.37 34.33 7.31
CA LYS A 872 1.30 33.50 7.90
C LYS A 872 1.30 33.47 9.43
N GLY A 873 2.48 33.54 10.06
CA GLY A 873 2.59 33.61 11.52
C GLY A 873 2.03 34.92 12.07
N ASP A 874 2.39 36.03 11.45
CA ASP A 874 2.05 37.39 11.89
C ASP A 874 0.55 37.66 11.69
N ILE A 875 -0.01 37.29 10.54
CA ILE A 875 -1.45 37.38 10.25
C ILE A 875 -2.27 36.62 11.32
N ALA A 876 -1.79 35.46 11.76
CA ALA A 876 -2.44 34.68 12.81
C ALA A 876 -2.26 35.27 14.23
N GLN A 877 -1.36 36.24 14.43
CA GLN A 877 -1.30 37.06 15.64
C GLN A 877 -2.18 38.31 15.53
N TYR A 878 -2.17 39.00 14.40
CA TYR A 878 -3.04 40.15 14.13
C TYR A 878 -4.53 39.77 14.23
N ALA A 879 -4.96 38.65 13.66
CA ALA A 879 -6.34 38.17 13.78
C ALA A 879 -6.74 37.87 15.24
N LYS A 880 -5.80 37.49 16.11
CA LYS A 880 -6.05 37.31 17.56
C LYS A 880 -6.17 38.65 18.28
N GLN A 881 -5.32 39.63 17.93
CA GLN A 881 -5.40 40.98 18.48
C GLN A 881 -6.69 41.68 18.06
N GLU A 882 -7.11 41.54 16.80
CA GLU A 882 -8.35 42.07 16.24
C GLU A 882 -9.59 41.55 16.99
N VAL A 883 -9.70 40.23 17.18
CA VAL A 883 -10.81 39.61 17.95
C VAL A 883 -10.83 40.13 19.39
N ASN A 884 -9.67 40.28 20.04
CA ASN A 884 -9.58 40.86 21.39
C ASN A 884 -9.97 42.34 21.43
N LEU A 885 -9.75 43.11 20.35
CA LEU A 885 -10.13 44.52 20.27
C LEU A 885 -11.66 44.68 20.19
N PHE A 886 -12.31 43.90 19.32
CA PHE A 886 -13.77 43.91 19.16
C PHE A 886 -14.52 43.30 20.36
N ALA A 887 -13.90 42.36 21.07
CA ALA A 887 -14.42 41.86 22.36
C ALA A 887 -14.45 42.96 23.44
N ASN A 888 -13.49 43.90 23.43
CA ASN A 888 -13.50 45.04 24.35
C ASN A 888 -14.48 46.14 23.91
N LEU A 889 -14.61 46.42 22.61
CA LEU A 889 -15.53 47.44 22.08
C LEU A 889 -17.02 47.10 22.26
N SER A 890 -17.37 45.81 22.38
CA SER A 890 -18.73 45.37 22.73
C SER A 890 -19.03 45.46 24.24
N GLY A 891 -18.04 45.78 25.07
CA GLY A 891 -18.12 45.85 26.53
C GLY A 891 -18.63 47.19 27.09
N HIS A 892 -19.70 47.78 26.55
CA HIS A 892 -20.33 48.99 27.12
C HIS A 892 -21.87 48.94 27.21
N ARG A 893 -22.36 48.31 28.28
CA ARG A 893 -23.61 48.68 28.96
C ARG A 893 -23.36 48.77 30.47
N PRO A 894 -24.10 49.62 31.20
CA PRO A 894 -23.65 50.13 32.49
C PRO A 894 -23.73 49.09 33.62
N ARG A 895 -22.79 49.16 34.56
CA ARG A 895 -22.90 48.47 35.85
C ARG A 895 -24.03 49.08 36.66
N HIS A 896 -25.21 48.46 36.66
CA HIS A 896 -26.21 48.71 37.69
C HIS A 896 -25.63 48.29 39.05
N LYS A 897 -25.39 49.28 39.92
CA LYS A 897 -25.26 49.04 41.35
C LYS A 897 -26.64 48.62 41.86
N HIS A 898 -26.77 47.40 42.38
CA HIS A 898 -27.81 47.15 43.38
C HIS A 898 -27.21 47.33 44.76
N LEU A 899 -27.78 48.29 45.50
CA LEU A 899 -27.64 48.39 46.94
C LEU A 899 -28.44 47.25 47.60
N THR A 900 -28.10 46.98 48.85
CA THR A 900 -28.69 45.94 49.69
C THR A 900 -30.19 46.15 49.95
N ALA A 901 -30.95 45.07 49.82
CA ALA A 901 -32.12 44.73 50.62
C ALA A 901 -32.17 43.19 50.72
#